data_AF-A0A7C1A230-F1
#
_entry.id   AF-A0A7C1A230-F1
#
_cell.length_a   1.000
_cell.length_b   1.000
_cell.length_c   1.000
_cell.angle_alpha   90.00
_cell.angle_beta   90.00
_cell.angle_gamma   90.00
#
_symmetry.space_group_name_H-M   'P 1'
#
loop_
_entity.id
_entity.type
_entity.pdbx_description
1 polymer ?
#
loop_
_entity_poly.entity_id
_entity_poly.type
_entity_poly.pdbx_seq_one_letter_code
_entity_poly.pdbx_strand_id
1 'polypeptide(L)'
;MKMKPATKINEFTLDIVEFCENEPYLYKELLEERERFLTNHPEKYYKTLNEKNWAEQRFYDYYIFSSISKYYEETPLEVFISKMLSKYNQQEQGILLGFKNHIFSGFTISKVEVGSYFMAKNLASGKEYKVRENQATHTIKEGAYIVGRIVPYETDYALSIINLSYPKESSYTLKRLWRNISSKVVREFTPLMIEKEIFQKNYQKINQEKNNLQSIEKKLKKLLKGYLGKKAPSIKNLRKKINRMTDPLPLIKELAERINFSSQEELNKFQQLFMDFWNFSPRDEFQGKSPQEIDLQEMGPQERELSRDLINYVLTRIKSSEFSDQGEIDKAIKIYQDKWLHQPQEELSGKTPWEAILEEREKLGNPRKDFSLSVSIKPVNRKIEKQINLSDIKRKNVPLVEDLEALVNYFRENRVKVTKKNRWIPFKYLKLIEEKFISPDKDNFNLFGKEEKRGEEPFKRYIYFIDLLSRAANFIYTDKRGCIQVNIRNFQEFTQRSYGEKVFELLLIWIEKLNWKKLQKRDFIAIYAENFQKIFTDILYLFYKYKVNEKIEIEEIVDQLYGSEIEKMEFPTEVMGHLTVNIELALLTYLKWLGVINTQKEILIPGTNLGLMKNFWVTPKGNKLINKLVNYYIRTGKIQ
;
A
#
# COMPACT_ATOMS: atom_id res chain seq x y z
N MET A 1 -40.51 -7.50 34.72
CA MET A 1 -40.97 -6.36 33.92
C MET A 1 -40.25 -6.44 32.57
N LYS A 2 -40.94 -6.72 31.45
CA LYS A 2 -40.30 -6.77 30.12
C LYS A 2 -39.84 -5.36 29.75
N MET A 3 -38.54 -5.17 29.49
CA MET A 3 -38.00 -3.89 29.00
C MET A 3 -38.63 -3.56 27.64
N LYS A 4 -38.97 -2.28 27.43
CA LYS A 4 -39.49 -1.82 26.14
C LYS A 4 -38.33 -1.72 25.12
N PRO A 5 -38.53 -2.15 23.87
CA PRO A 5 -37.53 -2.03 22.80
C PRO A 5 -37.15 -0.57 22.54
N ALA A 6 -35.93 -0.34 22.05
CA ALA A 6 -35.47 0.98 21.61
C ALA A 6 -36.05 1.37 20.24
N THR A 7 -37.38 1.41 20.12
CA THR A 7 -38.09 1.52 18.83
C THR A 7 -37.85 2.84 18.11
N LYS A 8 -37.50 3.90 18.84
CA LYS A 8 -37.34 5.25 18.29
C LYS A 8 -35.99 5.51 17.61
N ILE A 9 -35.00 4.61 17.75
CA ILE A 9 -33.67 4.83 17.15
C ILE A 9 -33.77 4.93 15.62
N ASN A 10 -34.53 4.03 15.00
CA ASN A 10 -34.72 4.03 13.56
C ASN A 10 -35.49 5.28 13.09
N GLU A 11 -36.53 5.68 13.82
CA GLU A 11 -37.30 6.91 13.55
C GLU A 11 -36.39 8.14 13.56
N PHE A 12 -35.64 8.35 14.65
CA PHE A 12 -34.70 9.47 14.74
C PHE A 12 -33.64 9.47 13.65
N THR A 13 -33.15 8.28 13.27
CA THR A 13 -32.11 8.23 12.25
C THR A 13 -32.67 8.50 10.85
N LEU A 14 -33.93 8.10 10.57
CA LEU A 14 -34.64 8.50 9.36
C LEU A 14 -34.85 10.02 9.31
N ASP A 15 -35.29 10.63 10.42
CA ASP A 15 -35.47 12.09 10.50
C ASP A 15 -34.16 12.84 10.22
N ILE A 16 -33.02 12.33 10.71
CA ILE A 16 -31.70 12.91 10.44
C ILE A 16 -31.32 12.78 8.96
N VAL A 17 -31.58 11.63 8.33
CA VAL A 17 -31.34 11.43 6.89
C VAL A 17 -32.20 12.39 6.07
N GLU A 18 -33.49 12.46 6.35
CA GLU A 18 -34.42 13.36 5.65
C GLU A 18 -33.98 14.82 5.80
N PHE A 19 -33.53 15.23 6.98
CA PHE A 19 -32.94 16.54 7.18
C PHE A 19 -31.70 16.76 6.29
N CYS A 20 -30.79 15.80 6.21
CA CYS A 20 -29.59 15.90 5.37
C CYS A 20 -29.94 15.99 3.88
N GLU A 21 -30.99 15.31 3.43
CA GLU A 21 -31.46 15.36 2.04
C GLU A 21 -32.12 16.69 1.69
N ASN A 22 -32.73 17.37 2.67
CA ASN A 22 -33.41 18.65 2.49
C ASN A 22 -32.51 19.87 2.77
N GLU A 23 -31.37 19.69 3.44
CA GLU A 23 -30.42 20.76 3.72
C GLU A 23 -29.41 20.88 2.55
N PRO A 24 -29.33 22.02 1.83
CA PRO A 24 -28.61 22.10 0.56
C PRO A 24 -27.10 21.77 0.62
N TYR A 25 -26.42 22.14 1.70
CA TYR A 25 -24.98 21.92 1.84
C TYR A 25 -24.70 20.46 2.21
N LEU A 26 -25.46 19.91 3.15
CA LEU A 26 -25.36 18.51 3.54
C LEU A 26 -25.75 17.58 2.39
N TYR A 27 -26.81 17.89 1.62
CA TYR A 27 -27.23 17.06 0.50
C TYR A 27 -26.12 16.91 -0.56
N LYS A 28 -25.45 18.02 -0.90
CA LYS A 28 -24.30 17.97 -1.82
C LYS A 28 -23.17 17.10 -1.27
N GLU A 29 -22.80 17.29 0.00
CA GLU A 29 -21.74 16.52 0.65
C GLU A 29 -22.09 15.04 0.82
N LEU A 30 -23.38 14.73 1.03
CA LEU A 30 -23.91 13.37 1.10
C LEU A 30 -23.64 12.62 -0.20
N LEU A 31 -23.92 13.24 -1.36
CA LEU A 31 -23.64 12.63 -2.67
C LEU A 31 -22.13 12.40 -2.89
N GLU A 32 -21.29 13.37 -2.55
CA GLU A 32 -19.82 13.26 -2.66
C GLU A 32 -19.25 12.14 -1.78
N GLU A 33 -19.63 12.10 -0.51
CA GLU A 33 -19.15 11.08 0.43
C GLU A 33 -19.72 9.70 0.12
N ARG A 34 -20.94 9.62 -0.43
CA ARG A 34 -21.52 8.35 -0.90
C ARG A 34 -20.69 7.72 -2.01
N GLU A 35 -20.28 8.52 -3.00
CA GLU A 35 -19.40 8.06 -4.07
C GLU A 35 -18.04 7.59 -3.52
N ARG A 36 -17.48 8.30 -2.55
CA ARG A 36 -16.22 7.94 -1.89
C ARG A 36 -16.28 6.66 -1.07
N PHE A 37 -17.43 6.40 -0.44
CA PHE A 37 -17.68 5.24 0.41
C PHE A 37 -17.97 3.98 -0.42
N LEU A 38 -18.90 4.08 -1.38
CA LEU A 38 -19.35 2.95 -2.20
C LEU A 38 -18.53 2.73 -3.48
N THR A 39 -17.62 3.66 -3.80
CA THR A 39 -16.88 3.77 -5.08
C THR A 39 -17.78 4.13 -6.26
N ASN A 40 -17.17 4.54 -7.38
CA ASN A 40 -17.88 4.91 -8.61
C ASN A 40 -18.53 3.71 -9.31
N HIS A 41 -18.19 2.48 -8.91
CA HIS A 41 -18.65 1.23 -9.52
C HIS A 41 -19.09 0.22 -8.45
N PRO A 42 -20.12 0.56 -7.64
CA PRO A 42 -20.57 -0.29 -6.53
C PRO A 42 -21.05 -1.68 -7.00
N GLU A 43 -21.52 -1.80 -8.25
CA GLU A 43 -21.90 -3.06 -8.87
C GLU A 43 -20.77 -4.09 -8.99
N LYS A 44 -19.50 -3.65 -8.93
CA LYS A 44 -18.35 -4.58 -8.86
C LYS A 44 -18.31 -5.35 -7.55
N TYR A 45 -18.86 -4.78 -6.47
CA TYR A 45 -18.75 -5.29 -5.11
C TYR A 45 -20.07 -5.84 -4.58
N TYR A 46 -21.20 -5.21 -4.92
CA TYR A 46 -22.54 -5.57 -4.43
C TYR A 46 -23.41 -6.03 -5.60
N LYS A 47 -23.59 -7.35 -5.74
CA LYS A 47 -24.22 -7.97 -6.91
C LYS A 47 -25.73 -8.12 -6.75
N THR A 48 -26.21 -8.28 -5.52
CA THR A 48 -27.63 -8.42 -5.21
C THR A 48 -28.23 -7.11 -4.69
N LEU A 49 -29.55 -6.96 -4.83
CA LEU A 49 -30.28 -5.81 -4.28
C LEU A 49 -30.12 -5.72 -2.75
N ASN A 50 -30.15 -6.86 -2.07
CA ASN A 50 -29.91 -6.91 -0.63
C ASN A 50 -28.51 -6.43 -0.27
N GLU A 51 -27.45 -6.90 -0.93
CA GLU A 51 -26.09 -6.43 -0.64
C GLU A 51 -25.93 -4.92 -0.83
N LYS A 52 -26.56 -4.36 -1.88
CA LYS A 52 -26.59 -2.92 -2.12
C LYS A 52 -27.30 -2.18 -0.99
N ASN A 53 -28.50 -2.63 -0.61
CA ASN A 53 -29.26 -2.01 0.48
C ASN A 53 -28.49 -2.02 1.79
N TRP A 54 -27.81 -3.12 2.12
CA TRP A 54 -26.98 -3.20 3.32
C TRP A 54 -25.77 -2.27 3.26
N ALA A 55 -25.19 -2.04 2.07
CA ALA A 55 -24.08 -1.10 1.88
C ALA A 55 -24.52 0.36 2.03
N GLU A 56 -25.66 0.74 1.45
CA GLU A 56 -26.27 2.07 1.64
C GLU A 56 -26.51 2.37 3.11
N GLN A 57 -27.01 1.37 3.81
CA GLN A 57 -27.45 1.50 5.18
C GLN A 57 -26.24 1.59 6.14
N ARG A 58 -25.06 1.03 5.76
CA ARG A 58 -23.76 1.30 6.41
C ARG A 58 -23.21 2.69 6.06
N PHE A 59 -23.42 3.14 4.83
CA PHE A 59 -23.04 4.49 4.41
C PHE A 59 -23.79 5.56 5.23
N TYR A 60 -25.09 5.41 5.46
CA TYR A 60 -25.83 6.38 6.27
C TYR A 60 -25.36 6.41 7.74
N ASP A 61 -25.05 5.29 8.37
CA ASP A 61 -24.42 5.29 9.71
C ASP A 61 -23.08 6.05 9.70
N TYR A 62 -22.23 5.78 8.71
CA TYR A 62 -20.98 6.50 8.52
C TYR A 62 -21.20 8.00 8.38
N TYR A 63 -22.08 8.40 7.46
CA TYR A 63 -22.28 9.79 7.09
C TYR A 63 -22.81 10.59 8.28
N ILE A 64 -23.85 10.10 8.96
CA ILE A 64 -24.50 10.79 10.09
C ILE A 64 -23.55 11.00 11.25
N PHE A 65 -22.81 9.96 11.65
CA PHE A 65 -22.08 9.94 12.92
C PHE A 65 -20.58 10.20 12.78
N SER A 66 -20.01 10.11 11.58
CA SER A 66 -18.55 10.10 11.39
C SER A 66 -18.03 11.01 10.28
N SER A 67 -18.87 11.41 9.31
CA SER A 67 -18.49 12.40 8.31
C SER A 67 -18.48 13.80 8.93
N ILE A 68 -17.45 14.60 8.63
CA ILE A 68 -17.40 16.00 9.02
C ILE A 68 -17.79 16.85 7.81
N SER A 69 -18.83 17.67 7.97
CA SER A 69 -19.25 18.59 6.94
C SER A 69 -18.17 19.62 6.66
N LYS A 70 -17.86 19.87 5.38
CA LYS A 70 -16.88 20.90 4.99
C LYS A 70 -17.43 22.29 5.23
N TYR A 71 -18.75 22.46 5.07
CA TYR A 71 -19.43 23.73 5.27
C TYR A 71 -19.66 24.06 6.75
N TYR A 72 -20.17 23.09 7.53
CA TYR A 72 -20.54 23.32 8.93
C TYR A 72 -19.41 23.03 9.93
N GLU A 73 -18.33 22.35 9.52
CA GLU A 73 -17.25 21.87 10.39
C GLU A 73 -17.70 20.94 11.53
N GLU A 74 -18.93 20.42 11.44
CA GLU A 74 -19.58 19.53 12.39
C GLU A 74 -20.10 18.26 11.67
N THR A 75 -20.43 17.22 12.43
CA THR A 75 -21.11 16.04 11.87
C THR A 75 -22.56 16.36 11.48
N PRO A 76 -23.16 15.65 10.49
CA PRO A 76 -24.57 15.85 10.15
C PRO A 76 -25.52 15.67 11.34
N LEU A 77 -25.20 14.77 12.28
CA LEU A 77 -25.92 14.64 13.55
C LEU A 77 -25.88 15.94 14.38
N GLU A 78 -24.72 16.58 14.50
CA GLU A 78 -24.56 17.80 15.29
C GLU A 78 -25.30 18.98 14.66
N VAL A 79 -25.26 19.09 13.33
CA VAL A 79 -26.02 20.08 12.56
C VAL A 79 -27.53 19.84 12.72
N PHE A 80 -27.97 18.58 12.68
CA PHE A 80 -29.36 18.22 12.93
C PHE A 80 -29.78 18.65 14.35
N ILE A 81 -28.99 18.30 15.37
CA ILE A 81 -29.28 18.65 16.76
C ILE A 81 -29.34 20.17 16.92
N SER A 82 -28.43 20.93 16.32
CA SER A 82 -28.42 22.40 16.46
C SER A 82 -29.64 23.08 15.83
N LYS A 83 -30.21 22.50 14.77
CA LYS A 83 -31.32 23.11 14.02
C LYS A 83 -32.70 22.53 14.29
N MET A 84 -32.80 21.25 14.68
CA MET A 84 -34.06 20.50 14.71
C MET A 84 -34.47 20.03 16.11
N LEU A 85 -33.58 20.09 17.11
CA LEU A 85 -33.84 19.54 18.45
C LEU A 85 -35.09 20.13 19.12
N SER A 86 -35.39 21.42 18.92
CA SER A 86 -36.55 22.09 19.51
C SER A 86 -37.90 21.54 19.03
N LYS A 87 -37.92 20.77 17.93
CA LYS A 87 -39.14 20.14 17.38
C LYS A 87 -39.55 18.88 18.13
N TYR A 88 -38.67 18.32 18.97
CA TYR A 88 -38.90 17.09 19.72
C TYR A 88 -39.32 17.38 21.16
N ASN A 89 -40.00 16.44 21.82
CA ASN A 89 -40.33 16.59 23.24
C ASN A 89 -39.10 16.38 24.14
N GLN A 90 -39.16 16.80 25.42
CA GLN A 90 -38.01 16.77 26.33
C GLN A 90 -37.35 15.39 26.47
N GLN A 91 -38.13 14.30 26.47
CA GLN A 91 -37.58 12.94 26.57
C GLN A 91 -36.80 12.58 25.30
N GLU A 92 -37.35 12.89 24.13
CA GLU A 92 -36.72 12.64 22.84
C GLU A 92 -35.47 13.49 22.63
N GLN A 93 -35.52 14.75 23.07
CA GLN A 93 -34.35 15.64 23.05
C GLN A 93 -33.19 15.04 23.86
N GLY A 94 -33.47 14.48 25.03
CA GLY A 94 -32.46 13.80 25.84
C GLY A 94 -31.80 12.62 25.13
N ILE A 95 -32.59 11.84 24.38
CA ILE A 95 -32.08 10.71 23.59
C ILE A 95 -31.21 11.20 22.42
N LEU A 96 -31.70 12.17 21.64
CA LEU A 96 -30.99 12.75 20.50
C LEU A 96 -29.67 13.43 20.92
N LEU A 97 -29.67 14.18 22.01
CA LEU A 97 -28.43 14.74 22.58
C LEU A 97 -27.45 13.64 23.00
N GLY A 98 -27.98 12.54 23.55
CA GLY A 98 -27.20 11.36 23.91
C GLY A 98 -26.45 10.73 22.73
N PHE A 99 -26.96 10.84 21.50
CA PHE A 99 -26.30 10.27 20.31
C PHE A 99 -24.91 10.84 20.06
N LYS A 100 -24.59 12.06 20.54
CA LYS A 100 -23.22 12.61 20.47
C LYS A 100 -22.19 11.75 21.20
N ASN A 101 -22.63 10.94 22.17
CA ASN A 101 -21.77 10.03 22.94
C ASN A 101 -21.84 8.58 22.42
N HIS A 102 -22.10 8.41 21.12
CA HIS A 102 -22.12 7.09 20.48
C HIS A 102 -20.76 6.38 20.59
N ILE A 103 -20.77 5.06 20.50
CA ILE A 103 -19.56 4.23 20.55
C ILE A 103 -19.54 3.33 19.33
N PHE A 104 -18.61 3.59 18.41
CA PHE A 104 -18.31 2.68 17.31
C PHE A 104 -17.17 1.74 17.70
N SER A 105 -17.40 0.43 17.67
CA SER A 105 -16.38 -0.53 18.06
C SER A 105 -16.69 -1.96 17.61
N GLY A 106 -15.74 -2.85 17.89
CA GLY A 106 -15.96 -4.28 17.97
C GLY A 106 -16.40 -4.68 19.38
N PHE A 107 -17.44 -5.50 19.47
CA PHE A 107 -18.03 -5.95 20.72
C PHE A 107 -18.12 -7.48 20.75
N THR A 108 -17.70 -8.08 21.86
CA THR A 108 -18.02 -9.48 22.15
C THR A 108 -19.25 -9.54 23.03
N ILE A 109 -20.19 -10.43 22.70
CA ILE A 109 -21.42 -10.61 23.46
C ILE A 109 -21.15 -11.53 24.64
N SER A 110 -21.22 -11.01 25.85
CA SER A 110 -20.93 -11.76 27.08
C SER A 110 -22.16 -12.42 27.68
N LYS A 111 -23.35 -11.84 27.46
CA LYS A 111 -24.63 -12.35 27.95
C LYS A 111 -25.77 -11.96 27.01
N VAL A 112 -26.75 -12.85 26.82
CA VAL A 112 -27.97 -12.56 26.04
C VAL A 112 -29.22 -12.86 26.87
N GLU A 113 -30.11 -11.88 26.99
CA GLU A 113 -31.46 -12.03 27.52
C GLU A 113 -32.46 -11.97 26.35
N VAL A 114 -32.94 -13.14 25.93
CA VAL A 114 -33.76 -13.30 24.72
C VAL A 114 -35.00 -12.40 24.75
N GLY A 115 -35.20 -11.62 23.69
CA GLY A 115 -36.32 -10.70 23.55
C GLY A 115 -36.20 -9.42 24.38
N SER A 116 -35.03 -9.11 24.95
CA SER A 116 -34.84 -7.94 25.80
C SER A 116 -33.52 -7.18 25.59
N TYR A 117 -32.37 -7.78 25.88
CA TYR A 117 -31.08 -7.08 25.83
C TYR A 117 -29.91 -8.05 25.72
N PHE A 118 -28.73 -7.53 25.39
CA PHE A 118 -27.48 -8.26 25.52
C PHE A 118 -26.40 -7.38 26.15
N MET A 119 -25.38 -8.02 26.73
CA MET A 119 -24.20 -7.35 27.27
C MET A 119 -23.10 -7.37 26.20
N ALA A 120 -22.64 -6.17 25.82
CA ALA A 120 -21.65 -5.95 24.78
C ALA A 120 -20.33 -5.50 25.41
N LYS A 121 -19.32 -6.37 25.42
CA LYS A 121 -17.98 -6.04 25.89
C LYS A 121 -17.16 -5.45 24.74
N ASN A 122 -16.84 -4.16 24.86
CA ASN A 122 -16.03 -3.44 23.88
C ASN A 122 -14.60 -4.00 23.86
N LEU A 123 -14.12 -4.38 22.68
CA LEU A 123 -12.80 -4.99 22.51
C LEU A 123 -11.64 -4.03 22.78
N ALA A 124 -11.80 -2.74 22.46
CA ALA A 124 -10.73 -1.76 22.61
C ALA A 124 -10.53 -1.32 24.07
N SER A 125 -11.62 -1.13 24.80
CA SER A 125 -11.62 -0.59 26.17
C SER A 125 -11.86 -1.62 27.26
N GLY A 126 -12.34 -2.81 26.90
CA GLY A 126 -12.78 -3.85 27.85
C GLY A 126 -14.06 -3.52 28.62
N LYS A 127 -14.60 -2.30 28.47
CA LYS A 127 -15.85 -1.86 29.13
C LYS A 127 -17.05 -2.63 28.57
N GLU A 128 -18.02 -2.86 29.44
CA GLU A 128 -19.23 -3.61 29.11
C GLU A 128 -20.45 -2.68 29.10
N TYR A 129 -21.28 -2.84 28.08
CA TYR A 129 -22.45 -2.00 27.85
C TYR A 129 -23.70 -2.87 27.74
N LYS A 130 -24.78 -2.45 28.40
CA LYS A 130 -26.08 -3.10 28.28
C LYS A 130 -26.81 -2.53 27.07
N VAL A 131 -27.06 -3.36 26.07
CA VAL A 131 -27.67 -2.96 24.79
C VAL A 131 -29.08 -3.53 24.69
N ARG A 132 -30.09 -2.66 24.66
CA ARG A 132 -31.50 -3.01 24.48
C ARG A 132 -31.73 -3.45 23.04
N GLU A 133 -32.19 -4.69 22.86
CA GLU A 133 -32.47 -5.24 21.55
C GLU A 133 -33.41 -6.45 21.65
N ASN A 134 -34.48 -6.45 20.87
CA ASN A 134 -35.52 -7.46 20.98
C ASN A 134 -35.42 -8.53 19.89
N GLN A 135 -35.17 -8.14 18.64
CA GLN A 135 -35.20 -9.07 17.52
C GLN A 135 -33.88 -9.81 17.39
N ALA A 136 -32.76 -9.08 17.48
CA ALA A 136 -31.45 -9.70 17.29
C ALA A 136 -31.07 -10.65 18.45
N THR A 137 -31.65 -10.50 19.64
CA THR A 137 -31.41 -11.40 20.78
C THR A 137 -32.00 -12.80 20.59
N HIS A 138 -32.84 -13.03 19.58
CA HIS A 138 -33.28 -14.37 19.19
C HIS A 138 -32.26 -15.13 18.35
N THR A 139 -31.31 -14.43 17.73
CA THR A 139 -30.32 -15.00 16.80
C THR A 139 -28.89 -14.89 17.31
N ILE A 140 -28.59 -13.82 18.04
CA ILE A 140 -27.29 -13.59 18.68
C ILE A 140 -27.11 -14.57 19.85
N LYS A 141 -25.91 -15.16 19.94
CA LYS A 141 -25.51 -16.08 21.01
C LYS A 141 -24.38 -15.49 21.84
N GLU A 142 -24.23 -15.96 23.06
CA GLU A 142 -23.06 -15.64 23.88
C GLU A 142 -21.76 -16.07 23.18
N GLY A 143 -20.76 -15.20 23.24
CA GLY A 143 -19.51 -15.31 22.51
C GLY A 143 -19.58 -14.86 21.04
N ALA A 144 -20.75 -14.45 20.53
CA ALA A 144 -20.85 -13.82 19.22
C ALA A 144 -20.10 -12.48 19.18
N TYR A 145 -19.77 -12.04 17.97
CA TYR A 145 -19.03 -10.81 17.76
C TYR A 145 -19.85 -9.84 16.92
N ILE A 146 -19.90 -8.59 17.35
CA ILE A 146 -20.62 -7.52 16.67
C ILE A 146 -19.65 -6.40 16.34
N VAL A 147 -19.70 -5.90 15.11
CA VAL A 147 -19.02 -4.66 14.74
C VAL A 147 -20.05 -3.63 14.33
N GLY A 148 -20.02 -2.47 14.97
CA GLY A 148 -20.93 -1.39 14.63
C GLY A 148 -21.00 -0.35 15.74
N ARG A 149 -22.11 0.40 15.76
CA ARG A 149 -22.30 1.51 16.66
C ARG A 149 -23.41 1.21 17.67
N ILE A 150 -23.13 1.53 18.92
CA ILE A 150 -24.12 1.64 19.97
C ILE A 150 -24.33 3.11 20.32
N VAL A 151 -25.58 3.50 20.54
CA VAL A 151 -25.97 4.86 20.91
C VAL A 151 -26.62 4.84 22.30
N PRO A 152 -26.40 5.85 23.15
CA PRO A 152 -27.09 5.97 24.41
C PRO A 152 -28.61 6.01 24.21
N TYR A 153 -29.34 5.24 25.02
CA TYR A 153 -30.80 5.20 25.02
C TYR A 153 -31.31 5.09 26.45
N GLU A 154 -31.77 6.23 26.98
CA GLU A 154 -32.14 6.39 28.40
C GLU A 154 -30.97 6.02 29.32
N THR A 155 -31.10 4.96 30.13
CA THR A 155 -30.07 4.48 31.07
C THR A 155 -29.16 3.41 30.48
N ASP A 156 -29.48 2.91 29.29
CA ASP A 156 -28.78 1.80 28.62
C ASP A 156 -28.27 2.29 27.25
N TYR A 157 -27.93 1.34 26.38
CA TYR A 157 -27.56 1.59 24.98
C TYR A 157 -28.52 0.89 24.03
N ALA A 158 -28.54 1.29 22.77
CA ALA A 158 -29.23 0.61 21.69
C ALA A 158 -28.29 0.47 20.48
N LEU A 159 -28.58 -0.48 19.60
CA LEU A 159 -27.89 -0.60 18.32
C LEU A 159 -28.32 0.55 17.38
N SER A 160 -27.37 1.12 16.64
CA SER A 160 -27.69 1.97 15.48
C SER A 160 -28.22 1.14 14.29
N ILE A 161 -28.55 1.81 13.18
CA ILE A 161 -29.21 1.24 11.99
C ILE A 161 -28.55 -0.07 11.51
N ILE A 162 -27.22 -0.19 11.53
CA ILE A 162 -26.54 -1.45 11.19
C ILE A 162 -25.45 -1.82 12.17
N ASN A 163 -25.54 -3.08 12.62
CA ASN A 163 -24.50 -3.77 13.35
C ASN A 163 -24.23 -5.12 12.67
N LEU A 164 -22.97 -5.37 12.33
CA LEU A 164 -22.54 -6.59 11.66
C LEU A 164 -22.34 -7.68 12.70
N SER A 165 -23.27 -8.62 12.76
CA SER A 165 -23.18 -9.81 13.60
C SER A 165 -22.42 -10.91 12.88
N TYR A 166 -21.36 -11.41 13.51
CA TYR A 166 -20.59 -12.55 13.04
C TYR A 166 -20.82 -13.77 13.94
N PRO A 167 -20.95 -14.97 13.34
CA PRO A 167 -21.00 -16.22 14.11
C PRO A 167 -19.76 -16.36 14.99
N LYS A 168 -19.89 -17.08 16.11
CA LYS A 168 -18.80 -17.34 17.06
C LYS A 168 -17.59 -17.97 16.36
N GLU A 169 -17.86 -18.80 15.36
CA GLU A 169 -16.91 -19.55 14.55
C GLU A 169 -16.01 -18.64 13.70
N SER A 170 -16.48 -17.44 13.31
CA SER A 170 -15.72 -16.43 12.56
C SER A 170 -15.16 -15.30 13.43
N SER A 171 -15.31 -15.41 14.76
CA SER A 171 -14.87 -14.37 15.70
C SER A 171 -13.35 -14.30 15.84
N TYR A 172 -12.63 -15.39 15.56
CA TYR A 172 -11.17 -15.48 15.72
C TYR A 172 -10.43 -14.49 14.81
N THR A 173 -10.67 -14.57 13.49
CA THR A 173 -10.00 -13.70 12.51
C THR A 173 -10.25 -12.22 12.80
N LEU A 174 -11.47 -11.85 13.20
CA LEU A 174 -11.83 -10.47 13.51
C LEU A 174 -11.19 -9.97 14.80
N LYS A 175 -11.15 -10.79 15.87
CA LYS A 175 -10.44 -10.45 17.11
C LYS A 175 -8.95 -10.26 16.87
N ARG A 176 -8.34 -11.09 16.02
CA ARG A 176 -6.92 -11.00 15.68
C ARG A 176 -6.60 -9.78 14.81
N LEU A 177 -7.46 -9.46 13.85
CA LEU A 177 -7.39 -8.19 13.11
C LEU A 177 -7.47 -6.99 14.07
N TRP A 178 -8.41 -7.03 15.03
CA TRP A 178 -8.60 -5.98 16.02
C TRP A 178 -7.37 -5.76 16.92
N ARG A 179 -6.69 -6.84 17.33
CA ARG A 179 -5.52 -6.80 18.22
C ARG A 179 -4.22 -6.38 17.52
N ASN A 180 -4.05 -6.74 16.25
CA ASN A 180 -2.85 -6.41 15.48
C ASN A 180 -2.76 -4.93 15.08
N ILE A 181 -3.81 -4.14 15.34
CA ILE A 181 -3.82 -2.69 15.12
C ILE A 181 -3.16 -2.00 16.31
N SER A 182 -2.11 -1.22 16.05
CA SER A 182 -1.36 -0.54 17.12
C SER A 182 -2.29 0.37 17.94
N SER A 183 -2.07 0.44 19.25
CA SER A 183 -2.82 1.31 20.17
C SER A 183 -2.77 2.81 19.80
N LYS A 184 -1.79 3.22 18.98
CA LYS A 184 -1.69 4.59 18.43
C LYS A 184 -2.69 4.87 17.28
N VAL A 185 -3.24 3.83 16.64
CA VAL A 185 -4.17 3.89 15.49
C VAL A 185 -5.63 3.64 15.89
N VAL A 186 -5.90 3.34 17.16
CA VAL A 186 -7.28 3.11 17.68
C VAL A 186 -8.20 4.32 17.48
N ARG A 187 -7.66 5.50 17.14
CA ARG A 187 -8.42 6.70 16.74
C ARG A 187 -8.93 6.71 15.30
N GLU A 188 -8.54 5.77 14.44
CA GLU A 188 -8.83 5.81 12.99
C GLU A 188 -9.68 4.64 12.48
N PHE A 189 -10.31 3.83 13.33
CA PHE A 189 -11.24 2.81 12.82
C PHE A 189 -12.59 3.43 12.43
N THR A 190 -12.66 3.94 11.21
CA THR A 190 -13.89 4.48 10.63
C THR A 190 -14.71 3.37 9.95
N PRO A 191 -16.05 3.47 9.94
CA PRO A 191 -16.89 2.58 9.13
C PRO A 191 -16.42 2.46 7.66
N LEU A 192 -15.85 3.54 7.11
CA LEU A 192 -15.25 3.57 5.77
C LEU A 192 -14.09 2.59 5.60
N MET A 193 -13.22 2.46 6.60
CA MET A 193 -12.12 1.47 6.56
C MET A 193 -12.64 0.05 6.60
N ILE A 194 -13.69 -0.23 7.39
CA ILE A 194 -14.31 -1.55 7.43
C ILE A 194 -14.92 -1.90 6.08
N GLU A 195 -15.60 -0.95 5.44
CA GLU A 195 -16.16 -1.16 4.11
C GLU A 195 -15.08 -1.53 3.08
N LYS A 196 -13.97 -0.77 3.07
CA LYS A 196 -12.89 -0.98 2.10
C LYS A 196 -12.08 -2.24 2.38
N GLU A 197 -11.63 -2.43 3.62
CA GLU A 197 -10.69 -3.48 3.99
C GLU A 197 -11.35 -4.83 4.24
N ILE A 198 -12.58 -4.84 4.76
CA ILE A 198 -13.27 -6.09 5.12
C ILE A 198 -14.25 -6.50 4.02
N PHE A 199 -15.11 -5.61 3.56
CA PHE A 199 -16.13 -5.97 2.55
C PHE A 199 -15.53 -5.98 1.15
N GLN A 200 -15.00 -4.87 0.67
CA GLN A 200 -14.56 -4.75 -0.74
C GLN A 200 -13.34 -5.65 -1.04
N LYS A 201 -12.35 -5.73 -0.14
CA LYS A 201 -11.16 -6.60 -0.32
C LYS A 201 -11.40 -8.10 -0.14
N ASN A 202 -12.19 -8.53 0.85
CA ASN A 202 -12.43 -9.98 1.04
C ASN A 202 -13.45 -10.53 0.05
N TYR A 203 -14.41 -9.74 -0.44
CA TYR A 203 -15.34 -10.20 -1.48
C TYR A 203 -14.62 -10.52 -2.80
N GLN A 204 -13.53 -9.81 -3.14
CA GLN A 204 -12.72 -10.17 -4.32
C GLN A 204 -12.07 -11.56 -4.21
N LYS A 205 -11.79 -12.05 -2.99
CA LYS A 205 -11.26 -13.40 -2.76
C LYS A 205 -12.33 -14.48 -2.72
N ILE A 206 -13.54 -14.16 -2.25
CA ILE A 206 -14.66 -15.12 -2.16
C ILE A 206 -15.39 -15.25 -3.51
N ASN A 207 -15.38 -14.19 -4.32
CA ASN A 207 -16.01 -14.13 -5.65
C ASN A 207 -15.00 -14.10 -6.81
N GLN A 208 -13.77 -14.62 -6.64
CA GLN A 208 -13.13 -15.24 -7.80
C GLN A 208 -14.18 -16.18 -8.40
N GLU A 209 -14.52 -15.99 -9.69
CA GLU A 209 -15.47 -16.84 -10.42
C GLU A 209 -15.34 -18.24 -9.84
N LYS A 210 -16.43 -18.87 -9.35
CA LYS A 210 -16.41 -20.31 -9.07
C LYS A 210 -15.89 -20.93 -10.35
N ASN A 211 -14.59 -21.21 -10.37
CA ASN A 211 -13.89 -21.63 -11.55
C ASN A 211 -14.35 -23.07 -11.73
N ASN A 212 -15.49 -23.25 -12.40
CA ASN A 212 -15.95 -24.57 -12.73
C ASN A 212 -14.87 -25.20 -13.62
N LEU A 213 -14.48 -26.44 -13.31
CA LEU A 213 -13.47 -27.20 -14.04
C LEU A 213 -13.64 -27.06 -15.56
N GLN A 214 -14.87 -27.04 -16.07
CA GLN A 214 -15.15 -26.84 -17.50
C GLN A 214 -14.61 -25.51 -18.06
N SER A 215 -14.70 -24.42 -17.30
CA SER A 215 -14.17 -23.10 -17.66
C SER A 215 -12.65 -23.10 -17.67
N ILE A 216 -12.04 -23.67 -16.62
CA ILE A 216 -10.58 -23.82 -16.51
C ILE A 216 -10.05 -24.64 -17.70
N GLU A 217 -10.68 -25.78 -18.00
CA GLU A 217 -10.26 -26.66 -19.10
C GLU A 217 -10.39 -26.00 -20.46
N LYS A 218 -11.44 -25.20 -20.68
CA LYS A 218 -11.62 -24.44 -21.92
C LYS A 218 -10.55 -23.36 -22.06
N LYS A 219 -10.27 -22.60 -20.99
CA LYS A 219 -9.22 -21.57 -20.93
C LYS A 219 -7.84 -22.21 -21.18
N LEU A 220 -7.52 -23.32 -20.50
CA LEU A 220 -6.25 -24.03 -20.62
C LEU A 220 -6.07 -24.64 -22.02
N LYS A 221 -7.11 -25.27 -22.57
CA LYS A 221 -7.10 -25.80 -23.94
C LYS A 221 -6.85 -24.72 -24.97
N LYS A 222 -7.48 -23.55 -24.83
CA LYS A 222 -7.30 -22.40 -25.74
C LYS A 222 -5.86 -21.89 -25.67
N LEU A 223 -5.33 -21.73 -24.46
CA LEU A 223 -3.95 -21.26 -24.23
C LEU A 223 -2.95 -22.25 -24.84
N LEU A 224 -3.04 -23.54 -24.52
CA LEU A 224 -2.13 -24.56 -25.05
C LEU A 224 -2.19 -24.66 -26.58
N LYS A 225 -3.39 -24.57 -27.18
CA LYS A 225 -3.54 -24.52 -28.64
C LYS A 225 -2.95 -23.26 -29.26
N GLY A 226 -3.04 -22.12 -28.58
CA GLY A 226 -2.47 -20.85 -29.03
C GLY A 226 -0.95 -20.93 -29.21
N TYR A 227 -0.26 -21.58 -28.29
CA TYR A 227 1.21 -21.71 -28.36
C TYR A 227 1.71 -22.95 -29.11
N LEU A 228 1.08 -24.11 -28.90
CA LEU A 228 1.58 -25.39 -29.40
C LEU A 228 0.84 -25.89 -30.65
N GLY A 229 -0.21 -25.20 -31.10
CA GLY A 229 -0.98 -25.56 -32.28
C GLY A 229 -1.49 -27.01 -32.24
N LYS A 230 -1.21 -27.78 -33.30
CA LYS A 230 -1.59 -29.20 -33.41
C LYS A 230 -0.80 -30.12 -32.46
N LYS A 231 0.33 -29.66 -31.90
CA LYS A 231 1.14 -30.41 -30.93
C LYS A 231 0.67 -30.21 -29.48
N ALA A 232 -0.36 -29.39 -29.26
CA ALA A 232 -0.91 -29.16 -27.93
C ALA A 232 -1.49 -30.45 -27.33
N PRO A 233 -1.14 -30.81 -26.07
CA PRO A 233 -1.76 -31.95 -25.41
C PRO A 233 -3.25 -31.71 -25.18
N SER A 234 -4.06 -32.74 -25.38
CA SER A 234 -5.48 -32.66 -25.07
C SER A 234 -5.71 -32.64 -23.56
N ILE A 235 -6.80 -32.01 -23.11
CA ILE A 235 -7.23 -32.03 -21.71
C ILE A 235 -7.37 -33.47 -21.19
N LYS A 236 -7.89 -34.39 -22.02
CA LYS A 236 -8.00 -35.83 -21.67
C LYS A 236 -6.63 -36.45 -21.39
N ASN A 237 -5.60 -36.09 -22.16
CA ASN A 237 -4.24 -36.58 -21.93
C ASN A 237 -3.62 -35.94 -20.69
N LEU A 238 -3.88 -34.66 -20.43
CA LEU A 238 -3.42 -34.00 -19.21
C LEU A 238 -4.06 -34.62 -17.96
N ARG A 239 -5.38 -34.90 -17.96
CA ARG A 239 -6.07 -35.63 -16.88
C ARG A 239 -5.40 -36.98 -16.58
N LYS A 240 -5.07 -37.75 -17.62
CA LYS A 240 -4.35 -39.02 -17.45
C LYS A 240 -2.95 -38.85 -16.87
N LYS A 241 -2.24 -37.77 -17.22
CA LYS A 241 -0.90 -37.49 -16.70
C LYS A 241 -0.96 -37.05 -15.23
N ILE A 242 -1.88 -36.17 -14.86
CA ILE A 242 -2.01 -35.72 -13.47
C ILE A 242 -2.42 -36.87 -12.53
N ASN A 243 -3.23 -37.83 -12.98
CA ASN A 243 -3.57 -39.03 -12.18
C ASN A 243 -2.41 -40.00 -11.94
N ARG A 244 -1.28 -39.84 -12.65
CA ARG A 244 -0.08 -40.67 -12.51
C ARG A 244 1.03 -39.97 -11.75
N MET A 245 0.78 -38.78 -11.22
CA MET A 245 1.80 -37.91 -10.65
C MET A 245 1.27 -37.27 -9.37
N THR A 246 2.10 -37.20 -8.33
CA THR A 246 1.74 -36.54 -7.06
C THR A 246 2.17 -35.07 -7.00
N ASP A 247 3.06 -34.64 -7.90
CA ASP A 247 3.58 -33.27 -7.99
C ASP A 247 3.22 -32.63 -9.36
N PRO A 248 2.61 -31.43 -9.41
CA PRO A 248 2.34 -30.72 -10.67
C PRO A 248 3.60 -30.16 -11.36
N LEU A 249 4.69 -29.90 -10.62
CA LEU A 249 5.85 -29.15 -11.12
C LEU A 249 6.55 -29.81 -12.32
N PRO A 250 6.78 -31.13 -12.37
CA PRO A 250 7.39 -31.78 -13.53
C PRO A 250 6.59 -31.57 -14.81
N LEU A 251 5.26 -31.60 -14.72
CA LEU A 251 4.37 -31.44 -15.85
C LEU A 251 4.26 -29.97 -16.29
N ILE A 252 4.24 -29.03 -15.35
CA ILE A 252 4.33 -27.60 -15.65
C ILE A 252 5.64 -27.29 -16.37
N LYS A 253 6.76 -27.84 -15.91
CA LYS A 253 8.08 -27.65 -16.52
C LYS A 253 8.14 -28.25 -17.94
N GLU A 254 7.66 -29.48 -18.13
CA GLU A 254 7.58 -30.14 -19.45
C GLU A 254 6.79 -29.28 -20.45
N LEU A 255 5.67 -28.69 -20.02
CA LEU A 255 4.83 -27.86 -20.86
C LEU A 255 5.45 -26.49 -21.12
N ALA A 256 6.02 -25.87 -20.09
CA ALA A 256 6.65 -24.56 -20.20
C ALA A 256 7.89 -24.58 -21.10
N GLU A 257 8.70 -25.64 -21.08
CA GLU A 257 9.86 -25.80 -21.98
C GLU A 257 9.47 -25.88 -23.46
N ARG A 258 8.22 -26.25 -23.75
CA ARG A 258 7.69 -26.32 -25.13
C ARG A 258 7.04 -25.03 -25.58
N ILE A 259 6.82 -24.08 -24.67
CA ILE A 259 6.13 -22.82 -24.92
C ILE A 259 7.12 -21.67 -24.80
N ASN A 260 7.20 -20.84 -25.85
CA ASN A 260 7.98 -19.61 -25.78
C ASN A 260 7.07 -18.47 -25.29
N PHE A 261 7.03 -18.24 -23.98
CA PHE A 261 6.24 -17.15 -23.39
C PHE A 261 6.86 -15.79 -23.71
N SER A 262 6.04 -14.82 -24.10
CA SER A 262 6.52 -13.48 -24.49
C SER A 262 6.86 -12.60 -23.29
N SER A 263 6.36 -12.95 -22.09
CA SER A 263 6.59 -12.22 -20.84
C SER A 263 6.45 -13.13 -19.62
N GLN A 264 6.99 -12.67 -18.48
CA GLN A 264 6.81 -13.31 -17.18
C GLN A 264 5.33 -13.33 -16.74
N GLU A 265 4.55 -12.34 -17.15
CA GLU A 265 3.12 -12.27 -16.83
C GLU A 265 2.33 -13.40 -17.52
N GLU A 266 2.66 -13.72 -18.78
CA GLU A 266 2.05 -14.85 -19.48
C GLU A 266 2.44 -16.19 -18.85
N LEU A 267 3.70 -16.34 -18.41
CA LEU A 267 4.14 -17.53 -17.69
C LEU A 267 3.38 -17.69 -16.36
N ASN A 268 3.21 -16.61 -15.60
CA ASN A 268 2.45 -16.62 -14.34
C ASN A 268 0.98 -16.96 -14.58
N LYS A 269 0.35 -16.40 -15.63
CA LYS A 269 -1.03 -16.73 -16.02
C LYS A 269 -1.18 -18.20 -16.40
N PHE A 270 -0.21 -18.77 -17.13
CA PHE A 270 -0.20 -20.20 -17.45
C PHE A 270 -0.06 -21.07 -16.19
N GLN A 271 0.89 -20.74 -15.31
CA GLN A 271 1.12 -21.46 -14.07
C GLN A 271 -0.11 -21.44 -13.17
N GLN A 272 -0.73 -20.28 -12.98
CA GLN A 272 -1.97 -20.16 -12.19
C GLN A 272 -3.09 -21.01 -12.79
N LEU A 273 -3.31 -20.91 -14.10
CA LEU A 273 -4.37 -21.66 -14.79
C LEU A 273 -4.14 -23.18 -14.74
N PHE A 274 -2.88 -23.61 -14.76
CA PHE A 274 -2.53 -25.02 -14.61
C PHE A 274 -2.70 -25.51 -13.17
N MET A 275 -2.35 -24.70 -12.17
CA MET A 275 -2.58 -25.01 -10.76
C MET A 275 -4.08 -25.08 -10.45
N ASP A 276 -4.89 -24.21 -11.03
CA ASP A 276 -6.35 -24.31 -10.96
C ASP A 276 -6.81 -25.63 -11.60
N PHE A 277 -6.30 -25.98 -12.78
CA PHE A 277 -6.64 -27.26 -13.41
C PHE A 277 -6.26 -28.46 -12.53
N TRP A 278 -5.10 -28.42 -11.88
CA TRP A 278 -4.65 -29.45 -10.96
C TRP A 278 -5.58 -29.60 -9.75
N ASN A 279 -5.92 -28.48 -9.10
CA ASN A 279 -6.70 -28.46 -7.86
C ASN A 279 -8.18 -28.80 -8.05
N PHE A 280 -8.75 -28.50 -9.22
CA PHE A 280 -10.16 -28.76 -9.53
C PHE A 280 -10.38 -30.06 -10.30
N SER A 281 -9.32 -30.73 -10.79
CA SER A 281 -9.47 -31.98 -11.53
C SER A 281 -9.68 -33.18 -10.59
N PRO A 282 -10.67 -34.05 -10.86
CA PRO A 282 -10.83 -35.33 -10.19
C PRO A 282 -9.57 -36.19 -10.23
N ARG A 283 -9.28 -36.89 -9.12
CA ARG A 283 -8.09 -37.74 -8.98
C ARG A 283 -8.48 -39.15 -8.57
N ASP A 284 -7.83 -40.13 -9.18
CA ASP A 284 -8.05 -41.54 -8.84
C ASP A 284 -7.61 -41.84 -7.40
N GLU A 285 -6.52 -41.21 -6.95
CA GLU A 285 -6.01 -41.29 -5.56
C GLU A 285 -6.98 -40.70 -4.52
N PHE A 286 -7.89 -39.83 -4.95
CA PHE A 286 -8.93 -39.23 -4.11
C PHE A 286 -10.33 -39.77 -4.44
N GLN A 287 -10.41 -40.99 -4.98
CA GLN A 287 -11.68 -41.66 -5.30
C GLN A 287 -12.59 -40.84 -6.23
N GLY A 288 -11.99 -40.11 -7.18
CA GLY A 288 -12.72 -39.28 -8.14
C GLY A 288 -13.10 -37.89 -7.61
N LYS A 289 -12.66 -37.51 -6.41
CA LYS A 289 -12.72 -36.12 -5.92
C LYS A 289 -11.47 -35.36 -6.35
N SER A 290 -11.58 -34.05 -6.41
CA SER A 290 -10.45 -33.16 -6.66
C SER A 290 -9.70 -32.85 -5.35
N PRO A 291 -8.41 -32.46 -5.41
CA PRO A 291 -7.65 -32.03 -4.24
C PRO A 291 -8.40 -30.97 -3.41
N GLN A 292 -9.09 -30.04 -4.07
CA GLN A 292 -9.86 -29.00 -3.42
C GLN A 292 -11.14 -29.49 -2.75
N GLU A 293 -11.79 -30.52 -3.30
CA GLU A 293 -12.96 -31.14 -2.67
C GLU A 293 -12.59 -31.96 -1.44
N ILE A 294 -11.42 -32.63 -1.48
CA ILE A 294 -10.86 -33.27 -0.29
C ILE A 294 -10.60 -32.21 0.77
N ASP A 295 -9.84 -31.17 0.46
CA ASP A 295 -9.49 -30.06 1.37
C ASP A 295 -10.72 -29.41 2.05
N LEU A 296 -11.83 -29.27 1.30
CA LEU A 296 -13.08 -28.69 1.79
C LEU A 296 -13.93 -29.63 2.65
N GLN A 297 -13.86 -30.96 2.43
CA GLN A 297 -14.60 -31.94 3.24
C GLN A 297 -13.89 -32.29 4.55
N GLU A 298 -12.62 -31.94 4.61
CA GLU A 298 -11.71 -32.47 5.61
C GLU A 298 -11.38 -31.49 6.75
N MET A 299 -11.38 -30.17 6.49
CA MET A 299 -11.10 -29.15 7.50
C MET A 299 -12.34 -28.33 7.86
N GLY A 300 -12.58 -28.17 9.16
CA GLY A 300 -13.62 -27.28 9.66
C GLY A 300 -13.33 -25.80 9.39
N PRO A 301 -14.33 -24.90 9.52
CA PRO A 301 -14.12 -23.46 9.36
C PRO A 301 -13.02 -22.87 10.27
N GLN A 302 -12.93 -23.31 11.53
CA GLN A 302 -11.96 -22.80 12.50
C GLN A 302 -10.53 -23.26 12.15
N GLU A 303 -10.34 -24.53 11.81
CA GLU A 303 -9.06 -25.08 11.35
C GLU A 303 -8.56 -24.37 10.08
N ARG A 304 -9.47 -24.01 9.16
CA ARG A 304 -9.11 -23.23 7.96
C ARG A 304 -8.66 -21.81 8.29
N GLU A 305 -9.35 -21.12 9.20
CA GLU A 305 -8.94 -19.79 9.65
C GLU A 305 -7.57 -19.82 10.33
N LEU A 306 -7.37 -20.78 11.24
CA LEU A 306 -6.10 -20.97 11.95
C LEU A 306 -4.96 -21.35 11.02
N SER A 307 -5.20 -22.19 10.02
CA SER A 307 -4.19 -22.56 9.02
C SER A 307 -3.74 -21.36 8.18
N ARG A 308 -4.68 -20.49 7.76
CA ARG A 308 -4.35 -19.26 7.03
C ARG A 308 -3.54 -18.29 7.87
N ASP A 309 -3.94 -18.13 9.13
CA ASP A 309 -3.28 -17.23 10.05
C ASP A 309 -1.89 -17.73 10.46
N LEU A 310 -1.70 -19.05 10.56
CA LEU A 310 -0.37 -19.64 10.71
C LEU A 310 0.54 -19.33 9.51
N ILE A 311 0.03 -19.44 8.28
CA ILE A 311 0.80 -19.06 7.08
C ILE A 311 1.26 -17.60 7.19
N ASN A 312 0.36 -16.69 7.54
CA ASN A 312 0.70 -15.28 7.73
C ASN A 312 1.71 -15.06 8.87
N TYR A 313 1.54 -15.75 10.00
CA TYR A 313 2.44 -15.70 11.15
C TYR A 313 3.88 -16.11 10.77
N VAL A 314 4.00 -17.17 9.97
CA VAL A 314 5.28 -17.71 9.49
C VAL A 314 5.91 -16.76 8.46
N LEU A 315 5.13 -16.31 7.45
CA LEU A 315 5.61 -15.41 6.39
C LEU A 315 6.06 -14.04 6.92
N THR A 316 5.43 -13.52 7.97
CA THR A 316 5.81 -12.22 8.56
C THR A 316 7.06 -12.29 9.43
N ARG A 317 7.43 -13.48 9.93
CA ARG A 317 8.59 -13.67 10.81
C ARG A 317 9.81 -14.26 10.12
N ILE A 318 9.61 -15.03 9.05
CA ILE A 318 10.70 -15.62 8.29
C ILE A 318 10.96 -14.74 7.08
N LYS A 319 12.03 -13.95 7.16
CA LYS A 319 12.57 -13.28 5.99
C LYS A 319 13.47 -14.26 5.25
N SER A 320 13.08 -14.66 4.05
CA SER A 320 13.88 -15.55 3.20
C SER A 320 15.29 -15.04 2.92
N SER A 321 15.57 -13.74 3.14
CA SER A 321 16.89 -13.12 3.01
C SER A 321 17.85 -13.45 4.16
N GLU A 322 17.35 -13.88 5.33
CA GLU A 322 18.12 -14.15 6.55
C GLU A 322 18.71 -15.58 6.58
N PHE A 323 18.30 -16.45 5.65
CA PHE A 323 18.69 -17.86 5.62
C PHE A 323 19.48 -18.20 4.35
N SER A 324 20.47 -19.09 4.47
CA SER A 324 21.41 -19.39 3.39
C SER A 324 20.98 -20.57 2.52
N ASP A 325 20.17 -21.47 3.07
CA ASP A 325 19.68 -22.68 2.40
C ASP A 325 18.24 -23.04 2.79
N GLN A 326 17.59 -23.87 1.97
CA GLN A 326 16.21 -24.30 2.19
C GLN A 326 16.05 -25.12 3.48
N GLY A 327 17.06 -25.88 3.89
CA GLY A 327 17.00 -26.70 5.11
C GLY A 327 16.97 -25.84 6.38
N GLU A 328 17.69 -24.73 6.42
CA GLU A 328 17.60 -23.72 7.48
C GLU A 328 16.23 -23.04 7.52
N ILE A 329 15.67 -22.70 6.34
CA ILE A 329 14.32 -22.14 6.22
C ILE A 329 13.29 -23.14 6.73
N ASP A 330 13.36 -24.41 6.32
CA ASP A 330 12.42 -25.46 6.73
C ASP A 330 12.47 -25.70 8.24
N LYS A 331 13.67 -25.64 8.85
CA LYS A 331 13.82 -25.69 10.32
C LYS A 331 13.19 -24.48 11.00
N ALA A 332 13.43 -23.28 10.48
CA ALA A 332 12.83 -22.05 11.03
C ALA A 332 11.29 -22.07 10.90
N ILE A 333 10.76 -22.52 9.77
CA ILE A 333 9.33 -22.74 9.53
C ILE A 333 8.78 -23.66 10.62
N LYS A 334 9.39 -24.82 10.84
CA LYS A 334 8.94 -25.76 11.88
C LYS A 334 8.96 -25.15 13.28
N ILE A 335 10.01 -24.40 13.64
CA ILE A 335 10.09 -23.74 14.96
C ILE A 335 8.95 -22.74 15.14
N TYR A 336 8.70 -21.88 14.14
CA TYR A 336 7.64 -20.88 14.23
C TYR A 336 6.24 -21.49 14.15
N GLN A 337 6.06 -22.56 13.37
CA GLN A 337 4.82 -23.34 13.33
C GLN A 337 4.53 -23.96 14.70
N ASP A 338 5.49 -24.68 15.28
CA ASP A 338 5.34 -25.36 16.56
C ASP A 338 5.07 -24.36 17.70
N LYS A 339 5.84 -23.27 17.72
CA LYS A 339 5.64 -22.18 18.67
C LYS A 339 4.23 -21.60 18.59
N TRP A 340 3.74 -21.33 17.37
CA TRP A 340 2.42 -20.73 17.20
C TRP A 340 1.29 -21.70 17.58
N LEU A 341 1.40 -22.96 17.15
CA LEU A 341 0.38 -23.99 17.39
C LEU A 341 0.16 -24.27 18.88
N HIS A 342 1.22 -24.15 19.70
CA HIS A 342 1.19 -24.48 21.13
C HIS A 342 1.19 -23.26 22.05
N GLN A 343 1.19 -22.04 21.51
CA GLN A 343 1.12 -20.82 22.32
C GLN A 343 -0.35 -20.42 22.55
N PRO A 344 -0.79 -20.26 23.81
CA PRO A 344 -2.13 -19.75 24.14
C PRO A 344 -2.46 -18.43 23.45
N GLN A 345 -3.66 -18.34 22.88
CA GLN A 345 -4.17 -17.14 22.21
C GLN A 345 -5.40 -16.62 22.96
N GLU A 346 -5.41 -15.32 23.30
CA GLU A 346 -6.55 -14.68 23.97
C GLU A 346 -7.81 -14.72 23.10
N GLU A 347 -7.65 -14.64 21.79
CA GLU A 347 -8.71 -14.70 20.78
C GLU A 347 -9.45 -16.05 20.80
N LEU A 348 -8.74 -17.11 21.22
CA LEU A 348 -9.24 -18.46 21.46
C LEU A 348 -9.62 -18.68 22.93
N SER A 349 -9.84 -17.61 23.69
CA SER A 349 -10.17 -17.65 25.13
C SER A 349 -9.09 -18.37 25.96
N GLY A 350 -7.82 -18.16 25.62
CA GLY A 350 -6.68 -18.75 26.32
C GLY A 350 -6.30 -20.14 25.84
N LYS A 351 -7.01 -20.73 24.87
CA LYS A 351 -6.62 -21.99 24.23
C LYS A 351 -5.51 -21.79 23.22
N THR A 352 -4.75 -22.85 22.97
CA THR A 352 -3.81 -22.93 21.86
C THR A 352 -4.55 -23.17 20.54
N PRO A 353 -3.99 -22.75 19.38
CA PRO A 353 -4.55 -23.12 18.08
C PRO A 353 -4.74 -24.62 17.90
N TRP A 354 -3.83 -25.44 18.45
CA TRP A 354 -3.92 -26.88 18.35
C TRP A 354 -5.11 -27.46 19.12
N GLU A 355 -5.34 -27.02 20.37
CA GLU A 355 -6.52 -27.43 21.15
C GLU A 355 -7.83 -27.05 20.44
N ALA A 356 -7.88 -25.83 19.87
CA ALA A 356 -9.04 -25.37 19.12
C ALA A 356 -9.33 -26.23 17.87
N ILE A 357 -8.30 -26.66 17.15
CA ILE A 357 -8.42 -27.55 15.99
C ILE A 357 -8.93 -28.93 16.41
N LEU A 358 -8.36 -29.51 17.47
CA LEU A 358 -8.77 -30.82 17.98
C LEU A 358 -10.24 -30.82 18.44
N GLU A 359 -10.68 -29.78 19.12
CA GLU A 359 -12.08 -29.64 19.53
C GLU A 359 -13.05 -29.52 18.35
N GLU A 360 -12.66 -28.81 17.28
CA GLU A 360 -13.48 -28.73 16.07
C GLU A 360 -13.55 -30.09 15.36
N ARG A 361 -12.41 -30.77 15.24
CA ARG A 361 -12.28 -32.11 14.65
C ARG A 361 -13.13 -33.16 15.37
N GLU A 362 -13.12 -33.14 16.70
CA GLU A 362 -13.97 -34.03 17.51
C GLU A 362 -15.46 -33.78 17.25
N LYS A 363 -15.88 -32.51 17.21
CA LYS A 363 -17.27 -32.13 16.92
C LYS A 363 -17.73 -32.53 15.51
N LEU A 364 -16.82 -32.49 14.54
CA LEU A 364 -17.08 -32.88 13.15
C LEU A 364 -16.94 -34.39 12.90
N GLY A 365 -16.56 -35.18 13.92
CA GLY A 365 -16.33 -36.62 13.79
C GLY A 365 -15.13 -36.97 12.91
N ASN A 366 -14.13 -36.09 12.82
CA ASN A 366 -12.95 -36.24 11.98
C ASN A 366 -11.65 -36.37 12.83
N PRO A 367 -11.23 -37.59 13.21
CA PRO A 367 -10.22 -37.81 14.23
C PRO A 367 -8.78 -37.73 13.70
N ARG A 368 -8.47 -36.72 12.88
CA ARG A 368 -7.08 -36.48 12.48
C ARG A 368 -6.24 -36.07 13.67
N LYS A 369 -5.12 -36.77 13.83
CA LYS A 369 -4.18 -36.57 14.94
C LYS A 369 -3.01 -35.65 14.58
N ASP A 370 -2.83 -35.36 13.30
CA ASP A 370 -1.72 -34.57 12.76
C ASP A 370 -2.20 -33.22 12.21
N PHE A 371 -1.31 -32.22 12.26
CA PHE A 371 -1.51 -30.93 11.60
C PHE A 371 -0.68 -30.91 10.31
N SER A 372 -1.26 -31.38 9.20
CA SER A 372 -0.55 -31.59 7.94
C SER A 372 -0.52 -30.32 7.06
N LEU A 373 -0.07 -29.19 7.61
CA LEU A 373 0.16 -27.97 6.83
C LEU A 373 1.64 -27.83 6.45
N SER A 374 1.94 -28.09 5.18
CA SER A 374 3.26 -27.81 4.61
C SER A 374 3.33 -26.35 4.17
N VAL A 375 4.12 -25.55 4.88
CA VAL A 375 4.50 -24.20 4.44
C VAL A 375 5.87 -24.32 3.79
N SER A 376 5.98 -23.94 2.52
CA SER A 376 7.28 -23.80 1.85
C SER A 376 7.53 -22.34 1.54
N ILE A 377 8.60 -21.80 2.10
CA ILE A 377 9.15 -20.51 1.67
C ILE A 377 10.31 -20.87 0.77
N LYS A 378 10.17 -20.61 -0.53
CA LYS A 378 11.30 -20.77 -1.45
C LYS A 378 12.35 -19.73 -1.06
N PRO A 379 13.63 -20.09 -0.99
CA PRO A 379 14.67 -19.09 -0.79
C PRO A 379 14.57 -18.20 -2.02
N VAL A 380 14.66 -16.89 -1.84
CA VAL A 380 14.92 -16.03 -3.00
C VAL A 380 16.21 -16.58 -3.59
N ASN A 381 16.10 -17.17 -4.79
CA ASN A 381 17.18 -17.88 -5.43
C ASN A 381 18.28 -16.84 -5.69
N ARG A 382 19.22 -16.67 -4.75
CA ARG A 382 20.36 -15.75 -4.89
C ARG A 382 21.19 -16.08 -6.14
N LYS A 383 21.00 -17.25 -6.74
CA LYS A 383 21.61 -17.63 -8.01
C LYS A 383 21.00 -16.95 -9.26
N ILE A 384 19.89 -16.22 -9.13
CA ILE A 384 19.49 -15.16 -10.08
C ILE A 384 19.41 -13.80 -9.36
N GLU A 385 20.27 -13.57 -8.37
CA GLU A 385 20.79 -12.22 -8.20
C GLU A 385 22.01 -12.14 -9.11
N LYS A 386 21.82 -11.68 -10.34
CA LYS A 386 22.92 -10.89 -10.91
C LYS A 386 23.11 -9.77 -9.89
N GLN A 387 24.10 -9.87 -9.00
CA GLN A 387 24.64 -8.69 -8.33
C GLN A 387 24.79 -7.68 -9.45
N ILE A 388 23.93 -6.64 -9.44
CA ILE A 388 23.89 -5.71 -10.54
C ILE A 388 25.22 -4.99 -10.47
N ASN A 389 26.12 -5.44 -11.35
CA ASN A 389 27.49 -5.02 -11.30
C ASN A 389 27.56 -3.57 -11.78
N LEU A 390 27.92 -2.67 -10.86
CA LEU A 390 28.11 -1.25 -11.10
C LEU A 390 29.55 -0.87 -11.40
N SER A 391 30.48 -1.84 -11.51
CA SER A 391 31.91 -1.57 -11.71
C SER A 391 32.24 -0.88 -13.05
N ASP A 392 31.34 -0.95 -14.03
CA ASP A 392 31.46 -0.25 -15.31
C ASP A 392 30.97 1.21 -15.27
N ILE A 393 30.37 1.64 -14.15
CA ILE A 393 30.05 3.05 -13.90
C ILE A 393 31.32 3.76 -13.45
N LYS A 394 31.92 4.50 -14.39
CA LYS A 394 33.13 5.33 -14.23
C LYS A 394 32.79 6.83 -14.16
N ARG A 395 33.78 7.63 -13.75
CA ARG A 395 33.71 9.10 -13.66
C ARG A 395 33.05 9.82 -14.82
N LYS A 396 33.42 9.47 -16.05
CA LYS A 396 32.93 10.12 -17.27
C LYS A 396 31.42 9.96 -17.50
N ASN A 397 30.79 9.02 -16.79
CA ASN A 397 29.36 8.75 -16.94
C ASN A 397 28.53 9.58 -15.96
N VAL A 398 29.07 9.81 -14.75
CA VAL A 398 28.37 10.51 -13.67
C VAL A 398 29.38 11.43 -12.96
N PRO A 399 29.65 12.64 -13.52
CA PRO A 399 30.63 13.57 -12.95
C PRO A 399 30.31 14.03 -11.52
N LEU A 400 29.02 13.98 -11.13
CA LEU A 400 28.51 14.42 -9.83
C LEU A 400 29.30 13.90 -8.62
N VAL A 401 29.81 12.67 -8.65
CA VAL A 401 30.58 12.11 -7.53
C VAL A 401 31.92 12.83 -7.36
N GLU A 402 32.66 13.09 -8.45
CA GLU A 402 33.92 13.84 -8.37
C GLU A 402 33.69 15.30 -7.96
N ASP A 403 32.62 15.92 -8.46
CA ASP A 403 32.26 17.30 -8.11
C ASP A 403 31.84 17.41 -6.63
N LEU A 404 31.11 16.41 -6.12
CA LEU A 404 30.79 16.31 -4.70
C LEU A 404 32.05 16.13 -3.85
N GLU A 405 32.96 15.23 -4.25
CA GLU A 405 34.23 15.05 -3.55
C GLU A 405 35.08 16.32 -3.58
N ALA A 406 35.11 17.06 -4.69
CA ALA A 406 35.79 18.35 -4.81
C ALA A 406 35.21 19.41 -3.86
N LEU A 407 33.88 19.48 -3.74
CA LEU A 407 33.20 20.38 -2.79
C LEU A 407 33.52 20.02 -1.33
N VAL A 408 33.45 18.74 -0.95
CA VAL A 408 33.76 18.32 0.43
C VAL A 408 35.24 18.53 0.76
N ASN A 409 36.15 18.23 -0.18
CA ASN A 409 37.58 18.48 -0.01
C ASN A 409 37.89 19.98 0.11
N TYR A 410 37.17 20.83 -0.63
CA TYR A 410 37.29 22.28 -0.48
C TYR A 410 36.99 22.73 0.96
N PHE A 411 35.92 22.22 1.58
CA PHE A 411 35.58 22.52 2.97
C PHE A 411 36.53 21.92 3.99
N ARG A 412 37.20 20.81 3.66
CA ARG A 412 38.26 20.24 4.49
C ARG A 412 39.48 21.15 4.54
N GLU A 413 39.83 21.76 3.42
CA GLU A 413 41.01 22.61 3.25
C GLU A 413 40.76 24.08 3.64
N ASN A 414 39.50 24.53 3.57
CA ASN A 414 39.15 25.94 3.73
C ASN A 414 38.11 26.13 4.82
N ARG A 415 38.37 27.09 5.71
CA ARG A 415 37.39 27.50 6.73
C ARG A 415 36.32 28.41 6.11
N VAL A 416 35.22 27.82 5.67
CA VAL A 416 34.08 28.55 5.09
C VAL A 416 33.02 28.85 6.13
N LYS A 417 32.64 30.13 6.26
CA LYS A 417 31.53 30.57 7.10
C LYS A 417 30.31 30.88 6.25
N VAL A 418 29.16 30.32 6.60
CA VAL A 418 27.90 30.54 5.89
C VAL A 418 27.32 31.93 6.14
N THR A 419 26.42 32.37 5.27
CA THR A 419 25.69 33.62 5.45
C THR A 419 24.79 33.57 6.70
N LYS A 420 24.66 34.69 7.41
CA LYS A 420 23.94 34.73 8.71
C LYS A 420 22.44 34.37 8.59
N LYS A 421 21.77 34.90 7.56
CA LYS A 421 20.30 34.80 7.42
C LYS A 421 19.86 33.40 6.96
N ASN A 422 20.44 32.93 5.85
CA ASN A 422 19.95 31.73 5.17
C ASN A 422 20.91 30.54 5.28
N ARG A 423 22.07 30.72 5.91
CA ARG A 423 23.11 29.69 6.06
C ARG A 423 23.63 29.13 4.73
N TRP A 424 23.65 29.96 3.70
CA TRP A 424 24.20 29.62 2.39
C TRP A 424 25.71 29.76 2.32
N ILE A 425 26.33 29.00 1.40
CA ILE A 425 27.72 29.21 0.99
C ILE A 425 27.83 30.61 0.36
N PRO A 426 28.75 31.47 0.84
CA PRO A 426 28.95 32.78 0.24
C PRO A 426 29.41 32.68 -1.22
N PHE A 427 28.91 33.59 -2.07
CA PHE A 427 29.14 33.59 -3.52
C PHE A 427 30.61 33.45 -3.94
N LYS A 428 31.53 34.12 -3.23
CA LYS A 428 32.97 34.03 -3.50
C LYS A 428 33.52 32.59 -3.43
N TYR A 429 32.96 31.75 -2.56
CA TYR A 429 33.38 30.35 -2.42
C TYR A 429 32.70 29.46 -3.44
N LEU A 430 31.47 29.77 -3.86
CA LEU A 430 30.77 29.01 -4.91
C LEU A 430 31.57 28.99 -6.21
N LYS A 431 32.11 30.14 -6.61
CA LYS A 431 32.95 30.26 -7.82
C LYS A 431 34.21 29.38 -7.73
N LEU A 432 34.94 29.49 -6.62
CA LEU A 432 36.17 28.70 -6.40
C LEU A 432 35.92 27.19 -6.32
N ILE A 433 34.73 26.78 -5.87
CA ILE A 433 34.34 25.37 -5.85
C ILE A 433 33.95 24.90 -7.26
N GLU A 434 33.15 25.68 -7.99
CA GLU A 434 32.71 25.32 -9.34
C GLU A 434 33.87 25.27 -10.35
N GLU A 435 34.91 26.09 -10.18
CA GLU A 435 36.15 25.99 -10.98
C GLU A 435 36.79 24.60 -10.90
N LYS A 436 36.59 23.86 -9.80
CA LYS A 436 37.06 22.48 -9.61
C LYS A 436 36.11 21.42 -10.18
N PHE A 437 34.90 21.81 -10.59
CA PHE A 437 33.91 20.86 -11.11
C PHE A 437 34.20 20.48 -12.56
N ILE A 438 34.00 19.20 -12.86
CA ILE A 438 34.22 18.57 -14.16
C ILE A 438 32.93 18.32 -14.94
N SER A 439 31.76 18.42 -14.30
CA SER A 439 30.48 18.23 -14.99
C SER A 439 30.29 19.23 -16.14
N PRO A 440 29.85 18.77 -17.33
CA PRO A 440 29.48 19.69 -18.41
C PRO A 440 28.20 20.48 -18.09
N ASP A 441 27.43 20.05 -17.09
CA ASP A 441 26.21 20.72 -16.62
C ASP A 441 26.46 21.60 -15.38
N LYS A 442 27.73 21.88 -15.04
CA LYS A 442 28.07 22.76 -13.92
C LYS A 442 27.55 24.18 -14.13
N ASP A 443 27.33 24.90 -13.03
CA ASP A 443 26.70 26.22 -13.08
C ASP A 443 27.58 27.24 -13.81
N ASN A 444 26.96 28.07 -14.66
CA ASN A 444 27.67 29.18 -15.30
C ASN A 444 27.64 30.42 -14.38
N PHE A 445 28.79 31.05 -14.22
CA PHE A 445 28.96 32.32 -13.50
C PHE A 445 29.13 33.53 -14.44
N ASN A 446 28.97 33.33 -15.74
CA ASN A 446 28.92 34.38 -16.75
C ASN A 446 27.50 34.56 -17.28
N LEU A 447 26.97 35.77 -17.18
CA LEU A 447 25.66 36.15 -17.73
C LEU A 447 25.87 37.17 -18.85
N PHE A 448 25.39 36.88 -20.07
CA PHE A 448 25.57 37.70 -21.27
C PHE A 448 27.04 38.11 -21.53
N GLY A 449 27.97 37.18 -21.33
CA GLY A 449 29.41 37.42 -21.53
C GLY A 449 30.08 38.27 -20.44
N LYS A 450 29.36 38.62 -19.37
CA LYS A 450 29.92 39.31 -18.20
C LYS A 450 29.89 38.40 -16.97
N GLU A 451 31.00 38.38 -16.25
CA GLU A 451 31.10 37.63 -15.01
C GLU A 451 30.17 38.22 -13.94
N GLU A 452 29.40 37.35 -13.29
CA GLU A 452 28.52 37.70 -12.19
C GLU A 452 29.34 38.13 -10.97
N LYS A 453 29.05 39.33 -10.43
CA LYS A 453 29.75 39.88 -9.26
C LYS A 453 29.12 39.47 -7.93
N ARG A 454 27.86 38.99 -7.95
CA ARG A 454 27.10 38.56 -6.77
C ARG A 454 26.02 37.56 -7.19
N GLY A 455 25.66 36.67 -6.29
CA GLY A 455 24.59 35.70 -6.48
C GLY A 455 24.27 34.96 -5.19
N GLU A 456 23.14 34.26 -5.18
CA GLU A 456 22.73 33.41 -4.08
C GLU A 456 22.90 31.94 -4.46
N GLU A 457 23.33 31.13 -3.50
CA GLU A 457 23.56 29.70 -3.71
C GLU A 457 22.39 28.97 -4.39
N PRO A 458 21.11 29.13 -3.98
CA PRO A 458 20.03 28.36 -4.59
C PRO A 458 19.74 28.70 -6.06
N PHE A 459 20.29 29.79 -6.60
CA PHE A 459 20.21 30.10 -8.02
C PHE A 459 21.27 29.37 -8.86
N LYS A 460 22.29 28.79 -8.21
CA LYS A 460 23.31 27.93 -8.82
C LYS A 460 22.90 26.48 -8.54
N ARG A 461 22.00 25.96 -9.39
CA ARG A 461 21.21 24.75 -9.11
C ARG A 461 22.10 23.52 -8.95
N TYR A 462 23.18 23.41 -9.71
CA TYR A 462 24.02 22.22 -9.67
C TYR A 462 24.84 22.15 -8.37
N ILE A 463 25.57 23.23 -8.05
CA ILE A 463 26.35 23.30 -6.80
C ILE A 463 25.45 23.27 -5.57
N TYR A 464 24.27 23.90 -5.63
CA TYR A 464 23.30 23.85 -4.52
C TYR A 464 22.75 22.44 -4.30
N PHE A 465 22.49 21.69 -5.38
CA PHE A 465 22.13 20.28 -5.27
C PHE A 465 23.24 19.47 -4.60
N ILE A 466 24.50 19.67 -4.99
CA ILE A 466 25.65 18.98 -4.37
C ILE A 466 25.81 19.37 -2.90
N ASP A 467 25.67 20.64 -2.52
CA ASP A 467 25.72 21.07 -1.11
C ASP A 467 24.63 20.39 -0.27
N LEU A 468 23.37 20.45 -0.72
CA LEU A 468 22.26 19.82 -0.01
C LEU A 468 22.39 18.30 0.05
N LEU A 469 22.87 17.67 -1.02
CA LEU A 469 23.14 16.22 -1.06
C LEU A 469 24.24 15.84 -0.08
N SER A 470 25.31 16.63 0.00
CA SER A 470 26.42 16.43 0.95
C SER A 470 25.97 16.58 2.40
N ARG A 471 25.04 17.50 2.68
CA ARG A 471 24.40 17.64 4.00
C ARG A 471 23.48 16.48 4.34
N ALA A 472 22.65 16.04 3.39
CA ALA A 472 21.77 14.88 3.57
C ALA A 472 22.55 13.57 3.79
N ALA A 473 23.72 13.46 3.15
CA ALA A 473 24.67 12.38 3.36
C ALA A 473 25.45 12.47 4.68
N ASN A 474 25.34 13.59 5.40
CA ASN A 474 26.14 13.92 6.58
C ASN A 474 27.66 13.89 6.31
N PHE A 475 28.08 14.28 5.11
CA PHE A 475 29.50 14.52 4.80
C PHE A 475 29.94 15.89 5.29
N ILE A 476 29.02 16.85 5.30
CA ILE A 476 29.24 18.20 5.83
C ILE A 476 28.09 18.62 6.75
N TYR A 477 28.41 19.45 7.73
CA TYR A 477 27.45 20.06 8.63
C TYR A 477 27.88 21.48 9.01
N THR A 478 26.97 22.28 9.55
CA THR A 478 27.29 23.63 10.03
C THR A 478 27.38 23.64 11.55
N ASP A 479 28.51 24.09 12.08
CA ASP A 479 28.72 24.19 13.51
C ASP A 479 27.95 25.36 14.15
N LYS A 480 28.01 25.49 15.48
CA LYS A 480 27.36 26.57 16.24
C LYS A 480 27.85 27.97 15.84
N ARG A 481 29.04 28.09 15.24
CA ARG A 481 29.66 29.36 14.81
C ARG A 481 29.30 29.71 13.36
N GLY A 482 28.56 28.86 12.66
CA GLY A 482 28.21 29.03 11.26
C GLY A 482 29.34 28.62 10.31
N CYS A 483 30.33 27.87 10.76
CA CYS A 483 31.36 27.31 9.90
C CYS A 483 30.92 25.95 9.35
N ILE A 484 31.14 25.70 8.06
CA ILE A 484 30.95 24.37 7.47
C ILE A 484 32.10 23.49 7.96
N GLN A 485 31.76 22.29 8.43
CA GLN A 485 32.67 21.27 8.93
C GLN A 485 32.46 19.98 8.15
N VAL A 486 33.53 19.22 7.94
CA VAL A 486 33.50 17.92 7.27
C VAL A 486 33.43 16.81 8.30
N ASN A 487 32.48 15.89 8.14
CA ASN A 487 32.48 14.63 8.86
C ASN A 487 33.46 13.67 8.19
N ILE A 488 34.73 13.73 8.64
CA ILE A 488 35.85 13.00 8.04
C ILE A 488 35.56 11.50 7.97
N ARG A 489 35.00 10.92 9.04
CA ARG A 489 34.73 9.48 9.11
C ARG A 489 33.72 9.04 8.05
N ASN A 490 32.57 9.71 7.99
CA ASN A 490 31.52 9.36 7.02
C ASN A 490 31.99 9.57 5.58
N PHE A 491 32.73 10.66 5.33
CA PHE A 491 33.24 10.93 3.99
C PHE A 491 34.32 9.92 3.57
N GLN A 492 35.20 9.51 4.49
CA GLN A 492 36.18 8.45 4.22
C GLN A 492 35.51 7.12 3.87
N GLU A 493 34.50 6.70 4.64
CA GLU A 493 33.73 5.47 4.36
C GLU A 493 33.10 5.52 2.95
N PHE A 494 32.50 6.65 2.58
CA PHE A 494 31.98 6.86 1.24
C PHE A 494 33.08 6.76 0.17
N THR A 495 34.23 7.43 0.37
CA THR A 495 35.30 7.47 -0.63
C THR A 495 35.96 6.11 -0.90
N GLN A 496 35.90 5.17 0.05
CA GLN A 496 36.45 3.81 -0.09
C GLN A 496 35.59 2.90 -0.99
N ARG A 497 34.35 3.26 -1.28
CA ARG A 497 33.44 2.47 -2.12
C ARG A 497 33.84 2.54 -3.59
N SER A 498 33.43 1.55 -4.38
CA SER A 498 33.61 1.64 -5.84
C SER A 498 32.79 2.82 -6.41
N TYR A 499 33.24 3.39 -7.53
CA TYR A 499 32.58 4.57 -8.10
C TYR A 499 31.08 4.36 -8.38
N GLY A 500 30.70 3.19 -8.90
CA GLY A 500 29.29 2.85 -9.11
C GLY A 500 28.49 2.74 -7.81
N GLU A 501 29.09 2.22 -6.74
CA GLU A 501 28.46 2.19 -5.41
C GLU A 501 28.26 3.58 -4.84
N LYS A 502 29.23 4.50 -5.03
CA LYS A 502 29.09 5.91 -4.66
C LYS A 502 27.89 6.55 -5.36
N VAL A 503 27.75 6.34 -6.68
CA VAL A 503 26.60 6.85 -7.45
C VAL A 503 25.28 6.32 -6.89
N PHE A 504 25.20 5.02 -6.62
CA PHE A 504 24.00 4.39 -6.11
C PHE A 504 23.62 4.91 -4.71
N GLU A 505 24.61 5.09 -3.83
CA GLU A 505 24.39 5.65 -2.50
C GLU A 505 23.89 7.11 -2.57
N LEU A 506 24.46 7.93 -3.44
CA LEU A 506 23.99 9.30 -3.67
C LEU A 506 22.56 9.34 -4.23
N LEU A 507 22.22 8.42 -5.15
CA LEU A 507 20.85 8.27 -5.67
C LEU A 507 19.86 7.96 -4.53
N LEU A 508 20.21 7.01 -3.65
CA LEU A 508 19.38 6.68 -2.47
C LEU A 508 19.23 7.85 -1.51
N ILE A 509 20.33 8.55 -1.21
CA ILE A 509 20.30 9.73 -0.31
C ILE A 509 19.41 10.82 -0.89
N TRP A 510 19.50 11.08 -2.20
CA TRP A 510 18.64 12.06 -2.85
C TRP A 510 17.16 11.69 -2.74
N ILE A 511 16.81 10.43 -2.96
CA ILE A 511 15.41 10.00 -2.93
C ILE A 511 14.86 9.96 -1.49
N GLU A 512 15.61 9.37 -0.56
CA GLU A 512 15.09 9.01 0.77
C GLU A 512 15.36 10.05 1.87
N LYS A 513 16.46 10.80 1.77
CA LYS A 513 16.93 11.66 2.87
C LYS A 513 16.86 13.14 2.54
N LEU A 514 17.08 13.50 1.27
CA LEU A 514 17.05 14.89 0.85
C LEU A 514 15.61 15.33 0.64
N ASN A 515 15.22 16.46 1.24
CA ASN A 515 13.90 17.03 1.03
C ASN A 515 13.85 17.80 -0.30
N TRP A 516 13.11 17.29 -1.29
CA TRP A 516 13.09 17.84 -2.65
C TRP A 516 12.52 19.27 -2.69
N LYS A 517 11.63 19.62 -1.76
CA LYS A 517 11.11 20.98 -1.60
C LYS A 517 12.22 22.00 -1.40
N LYS A 518 13.29 21.64 -0.67
CA LYS A 518 14.42 22.54 -0.38
C LYS A 518 15.29 22.84 -1.61
N LEU A 519 15.21 22.00 -2.64
CA LEU A 519 15.90 22.24 -3.91
C LEU A 519 15.18 23.31 -4.76
N GLN A 520 13.93 23.62 -4.43
CA GLN A 520 13.11 24.55 -5.18
C GLN A 520 13.05 25.90 -4.47
N LYS A 521 13.58 26.94 -5.12
CA LYS A 521 13.52 28.30 -4.59
C LYS A 521 12.15 28.96 -4.79
N ARG A 522 11.43 28.57 -5.85
CA ARG A 522 10.10 29.12 -6.17
C ARG A 522 9.03 28.25 -5.54
N ASP A 523 8.15 28.87 -4.75
CA ASP A 523 7.14 28.16 -3.94
C ASP A 523 6.23 27.25 -4.78
N PHE A 524 5.93 27.64 -6.03
CA PHE A 524 5.05 26.85 -6.89
C PHE A 524 5.64 25.48 -7.29
N ILE A 525 6.94 25.40 -7.61
CA ILE A 525 7.60 24.12 -7.94
C ILE A 525 7.79 23.29 -6.67
N ALA A 526 7.94 23.94 -5.53
CA ALA A 526 8.19 23.30 -4.24
C ALA A 526 7.06 22.35 -3.84
N ILE A 527 5.80 22.71 -4.15
CA ILE A 527 4.62 21.85 -3.92
C ILE A 527 4.68 20.59 -4.78
N TYR A 528 4.96 20.73 -6.07
CA TYR A 528 5.08 19.58 -6.98
C TYR A 528 6.27 18.68 -6.63
N ALA A 529 7.40 19.25 -6.24
CA ALA A 529 8.57 18.49 -5.82
C ALA A 529 8.29 17.61 -4.59
N GLU A 530 7.50 18.12 -3.64
CA GLU A 530 7.05 17.34 -2.48
C GLU A 530 6.11 16.20 -2.90
N ASN A 531 5.18 16.46 -3.82
CA ASN A 531 4.26 15.45 -4.34
C ASN A 531 5.01 14.35 -5.11
N PHE A 532 5.89 14.71 -6.05
CA PHE A 532 6.70 13.75 -6.81
C PHE A 532 7.58 12.89 -5.90
N GLN A 533 8.12 13.45 -4.81
CA GLN A 533 8.87 12.66 -3.84
C GLN A 533 7.99 11.63 -3.11
N LYS A 534 6.73 11.97 -2.79
CA LYS A 534 5.77 11.04 -2.15
C LYS A 534 5.36 9.89 -3.08
N ILE A 535 5.16 10.18 -4.36
CA ILE A 535 4.79 9.18 -5.38
C ILE A 535 5.99 8.59 -6.13
N PHE A 536 7.21 8.74 -5.59
CA PHE A 536 8.42 8.34 -6.31
C PHE A 536 8.43 6.85 -6.66
N THR A 537 7.80 5.98 -5.86
CA THR A 537 7.68 4.55 -6.18
C THR A 537 6.87 4.31 -7.46
N ASP A 538 5.81 5.08 -7.70
CA ASP A 538 5.00 4.99 -8.92
C ASP A 538 5.80 5.51 -10.13
N ILE A 539 6.53 6.62 -9.94
CA ILE A 539 7.46 7.15 -10.93
C ILE A 539 8.54 6.11 -11.27
N LEU A 540 9.12 5.45 -10.27
CA LEU A 540 10.13 4.41 -10.46
C LEU A 540 9.60 3.24 -11.30
N TYR A 541 8.33 2.87 -11.12
CA TYR A 541 7.69 1.84 -11.92
C TYR A 541 7.58 2.22 -13.42
N LEU A 542 7.33 3.50 -13.72
CA LEU A 542 7.40 4.01 -15.10
C LEU A 542 8.82 3.87 -15.67
N PHE A 543 9.82 4.37 -14.94
CA PHE A 543 11.22 4.29 -15.36
C PHE A 543 11.74 2.85 -15.54
N TYR A 544 11.21 1.90 -14.75
CA TYR A 544 11.54 0.48 -14.87
C TYR A 544 10.97 -0.16 -16.14
N LYS A 545 9.86 0.37 -16.68
CA LYS A 545 9.23 -0.13 -17.91
C LYS A 545 9.86 0.42 -19.19
N TYR A 546 10.44 1.62 -19.13
CA TYR A 546 11.03 2.26 -20.29
C TYR A 546 12.18 1.44 -20.87
N LYS A 547 12.21 1.30 -22.20
CA LYS A 547 13.33 0.60 -22.85
C LYS A 547 14.57 1.47 -22.82
N VAL A 548 15.71 0.82 -22.65
CA VAL A 548 17.01 1.50 -22.63
C VAL A 548 17.25 2.20 -23.96
N ASN A 549 17.67 3.47 -23.91
CA ASN A 549 17.91 4.35 -25.05
C ASN A 549 16.69 4.70 -25.92
N GLU A 550 15.48 4.34 -25.52
CA GLU A 550 14.24 4.80 -26.16
C GLU A 550 14.00 6.26 -25.77
N LYS A 551 13.82 7.13 -26.77
CA LYS A 551 13.53 8.55 -26.54
C LYS A 551 12.07 8.71 -26.14
N ILE A 552 11.86 9.40 -25.04
CA ILE A 552 10.57 9.63 -24.40
C ILE A 552 10.37 11.14 -24.30
N GLU A 553 9.21 11.62 -24.72
CA GLU A 553 8.83 13.02 -24.57
C GLU A 553 8.41 13.28 -23.12
N ILE A 554 8.67 14.47 -22.59
CA ILE A 554 8.33 14.77 -21.18
C ILE A 554 6.82 14.81 -20.98
N GLU A 555 6.06 15.19 -22.00
CA GLU A 555 4.60 15.16 -21.96
C GLU A 555 4.07 13.75 -21.72
N GLU A 556 4.76 12.71 -22.21
CA GLU A 556 4.35 11.31 -22.02
C GLU A 556 4.37 10.92 -20.54
N ILE A 557 5.38 11.36 -19.77
CA ILE A 557 5.41 11.07 -18.33
C ILE A 557 4.37 11.89 -17.56
N VAL A 558 4.07 13.12 -18.00
CA VAL A 558 3.00 13.93 -17.40
C VAL A 558 1.65 13.25 -17.64
N ASP A 559 1.39 12.79 -18.87
CA ASP A 559 0.14 12.13 -19.26
C ASP A 559 -0.05 10.80 -18.50
N GLN A 560 1.01 10.00 -18.37
CA GLN A 560 0.97 8.76 -17.59
C GLN A 560 0.67 8.99 -16.09
N LEU A 561 1.07 10.13 -15.53
CA LEU A 561 0.84 10.46 -14.12
C LEU A 561 -0.47 11.20 -13.88
N TYR A 562 -0.90 12.07 -14.80
CA TYR A 562 -1.97 13.06 -14.58
C TYR A 562 -2.97 13.17 -15.73
N GLY A 563 -2.82 12.44 -16.84
CA GLY A 563 -3.60 12.63 -18.07
C GLY A 563 -5.12 12.67 -17.85
N SER A 564 -5.64 11.70 -17.10
CA SER A 564 -7.08 11.62 -16.77
C SER A 564 -7.61 12.76 -15.88
N GLU A 565 -6.72 13.47 -15.17
CA GLU A 565 -7.05 14.66 -14.38
C GLU A 565 -6.94 15.93 -15.22
N ILE A 566 -5.90 16.03 -16.06
CA ILE A 566 -5.66 17.17 -16.96
C ILE A 566 -6.80 17.34 -17.97
N GLU A 567 -7.31 16.24 -18.54
CA GLU A 567 -8.43 16.26 -19.49
C GLU A 567 -9.71 16.89 -18.92
N LYS A 568 -9.87 16.91 -17.59
CA LYS A 568 -11.05 17.46 -16.90
C LYS A 568 -10.88 18.92 -16.50
N MET A 569 -9.72 19.52 -16.74
CA MET A 569 -9.42 20.90 -16.36
C MET A 569 -9.89 21.89 -17.44
N GLU A 570 -10.11 23.14 -17.03
CA GLU A 570 -10.58 24.22 -17.91
C GLU A 570 -9.56 24.60 -19.00
N PHE A 571 -8.26 24.44 -18.70
CA PHE A 571 -7.14 24.74 -19.62
C PHE A 571 -6.14 23.58 -19.71
N PRO A 572 -6.49 22.42 -20.31
CA PRO A 572 -5.67 21.21 -20.31
C PRO A 572 -4.26 21.42 -20.88
N THR A 573 -4.14 22.18 -21.98
CA THR A 573 -2.86 22.45 -22.65
C THR A 573 -1.92 23.30 -21.80
N GLU A 574 -2.45 24.31 -21.10
CA GLU A 574 -1.64 25.18 -20.23
C GLU A 574 -1.16 24.40 -19.00
N VAL A 575 -2.04 23.61 -18.39
CA VAL A 575 -1.70 22.75 -17.25
C VAL A 575 -0.66 21.70 -17.63
N MET A 576 -0.80 21.06 -18.81
CA MET A 576 0.20 20.14 -19.36
C MET A 576 1.56 20.83 -19.48
N GLY A 577 1.63 22.02 -20.09
CA GLY A 577 2.87 22.78 -20.22
C GLY A 577 3.52 23.11 -18.87
N HIS A 578 2.73 23.51 -17.88
CA HIS A 578 3.23 23.77 -16.52
C HIS A 578 3.78 22.52 -15.84
N LEU A 579 3.07 21.40 -15.93
CA LEU A 579 3.49 20.12 -15.33
C LEU A 579 4.75 19.57 -15.99
N THR A 580 4.89 19.71 -17.31
CA THR A 580 6.11 19.37 -18.07
C THR A 580 7.33 20.08 -17.50
N VAL A 581 7.23 21.41 -17.32
CA VAL A 581 8.31 22.21 -16.72
C VAL A 581 8.58 21.79 -15.28
N ASN A 582 7.54 21.51 -14.49
CA ASN A 582 7.70 21.09 -13.11
C ASN A 582 8.39 19.71 -12.99
N ILE A 583 8.02 18.73 -13.83
CA ILE A 583 8.68 17.41 -13.88
C ILE A 583 10.14 17.55 -14.30
N GLU A 584 10.42 18.37 -15.32
CA GLU A 584 11.80 18.62 -15.75
C GLU A 584 12.66 19.14 -14.59
N LEU A 585 12.17 20.18 -13.91
CA LEU A 585 12.93 20.90 -12.88
C LEU A 585 12.98 20.16 -11.54
N ALA A 586 11.93 19.43 -11.17
CA ALA A 586 11.83 18.76 -9.87
C ALA A 586 12.34 17.31 -9.89
N LEU A 587 12.39 16.65 -11.05
CA LEU A 587 12.74 15.23 -11.17
C LEU A 587 13.84 14.97 -12.21
N LEU A 588 13.57 15.27 -13.49
CA LEU A 588 14.43 14.80 -14.60
C LEU A 588 15.82 15.42 -14.55
N THR A 589 15.94 16.69 -14.17
CA THR A 589 17.23 17.36 -14.00
C THR A 589 18.16 16.59 -13.04
N TYR A 590 17.64 16.13 -11.91
CA TYR A 590 18.44 15.42 -10.91
C TYR A 590 18.75 13.98 -11.33
N LEU A 591 17.79 13.30 -11.98
CA LEU A 591 18.03 11.98 -12.59
C LEU A 591 19.12 12.02 -13.66
N LYS A 592 19.19 13.11 -14.43
CA LYS A 592 20.26 13.34 -15.41
C LYS A 592 21.60 13.48 -14.71
N TRP A 593 21.70 14.32 -13.68
CA TRP A 593 22.94 14.53 -12.92
C TRP A 593 23.44 13.28 -12.19
N LEU A 594 22.51 12.42 -11.76
CA LEU A 594 22.81 11.11 -11.17
C LEU A 594 23.10 10.01 -12.22
N GLY A 595 23.03 10.35 -13.51
CA GLY A 595 23.36 9.44 -14.62
C GLY A 595 22.29 8.38 -14.93
N VAL A 596 21.08 8.53 -14.37
CA VAL A 596 19.96 7.63 -14.62
C VAL A 596 19.42 7.81 -16.04
N ILE A 597 19.32 9.06 -16.48
CA ILE A 597 18.83 9.42 -17.82
C ILE A 597 19.86 10.25 -18.58
N ASN A 598 19.68 10.31 -19.90
CA ASN A 598 20.26 11.35 -20.73
C ASN A 598 19.15 12.12 -21.44
N THR A 599 19.47 13.32 -21.91
CA THR A 599 18.46 14.30 -22.34
C THR A 599 18.87 14.96 -23.63
N GLN A 600 17.91 15.23 -24.51
CA GLN A 600 18.05 16.10 -25.67
C GLN A 600 17.34 17.41 -25.37
N LYS A 601 18.09 18.53 -25.40
CA LYS A 601 17.53 19.87 -25.22
C LYS A 601 17.03 20.44 -26.55
N GLU A 602 15.99 21.24 -26.47
CA GLU A 602 15.57 22.15 -27.54
C GLU A 602 15.89 23.59 -27.10
N ILE A 603 16.63 24.31 -27.93
CA ILE A 603 17.01 25.70 -27.65
C ILE A 603 15.77 26.56 -27.88
N LEU A 604 15.26 27.20 -26.82
CA LEU A 604 14.06 28.03 -26.92
C LEU A 604 14.35 29.39 -27.55
N ILE A 605 15.55 29.94 -27.35
CA ILE A 605 15.98 31.22 -27.92
C ILE A 605 17.38 31.06 -28.52
N PRO A 606 17.53 31.17 -29.86
CA PRO A 606 18.83 31.11 -30.54
C PRO A 606 19.81 32.13 -29.94
N GLY A 607 21.03 31.70 -29.60
CA GLY A 607 22.05 32.55 -28.97
C GLY A 607 21.99 32.63 -27.44
N THR A 608 21.05 31.93 -26.79
CA THR A 608 21.03 31.76 -25.33
C THR A 608 21.23 30.29 -24.93
N ASN A 609 21.72 30.03 -23.72
CA ASN A 609 21.77 28.68 -23.13
C ASN A 609 20.42 28.24 -22.50
N LEU A 610 19.33 28.99 -22.74
CA LEU A 610 18.00 28.66 -22.25
C LEU A 610 17.33 27.66 -23.19
N GLY A 611 17.28 26.41 -22.76
CA GLY A 611 16.57 25.34 -23.46
C GLY A 611 15.89 24.42 -22.47
N LEU A 612 14.68 23.98 -22.82
CA LEU A 612 13.97 22.93 -22.09
C LEU A 612 14.42 21.56 -22.62
N MET A 613 14.28 20.55 -21.78
CA MET A 613 14.43 19.18 -22.24
C MET A 613 13.26 18.86 -23.16
N LYS A 614 13.55 18.40 -24.38
CA LYS A 614 12.52 17.91 -25.31
C LYS A 614 12.22 16.45 -25.01
N ASN A 615 13.28 15.64 -25.11
CA ASN A 615 13.21 14.20 -24.92
C ASN A 615 14.27 13.75 -23.90
N PHE A 616 13.98 12.65 -23.22
CA PHE A 616 14.95 11.95 -22.38
C PHE A 616 14.94 10.45 -22.67
N TRP A 617 15.95 9.73 -22.20
CA TRP A 617 15.98 8.27 -22.27
C TRP A 617 16.77 7.67 -21.12
N VAL A 618 16.35 6.49 -20.68
CA VAL A 618 17.09 5.71 -19.67
C VAL A 618 18.39 5.20 -20.28
N THR A 619 19.51 5.50 -19.64
CA THR A 619 20.82 5.04 -20.13
C THR A 619 21.07 3.57 -19.73
N PRO A 620 21.96 2.83 -20.39
CA PRO A 620 22.28 1.46 -19.98
C PRO A 620 22.77 1.35 -18.52
N LYS A 621 23.48 2.39 -18.05
CA LYS A 621 23.97 2.50 -16.67
C LYS A 621 22.86 2.93 -15.71
N GLY A 622 21.99 3.83 -16.16
CA GLY A 622 20.79 4.22 -15.44
C GLY A 622 19.85 3.06 -15.21
N ASN A 623 19.66 2.19 -16.21
CA ASN A 623 18.89 0.97 -16.06
C ASN A 623 19.48 0.05 -14.98
N LYS A 624 20.82 -0.07 -14.88
CA LYS A 624 21.46 -0.80 -13.77
C LYS A 624 21.14 -0.16 -12.41
N LEU A 625 21.20 1.16 -12.31
CA LEU A 625 20.87 1.90 -11.08
C LEU A 625 19.39 1.70 -10.70
N ILE A 626 18.47 1.82 -11.66
CA ILE A 626 17.02 1.57 -11.49
C ILE A 626 16.78 0.14 -11.01
N ASN A 627 17.34 -0.86 -11.70
CA ASN A 627 17.18 -2.27 -11.30
C ASN A 627 17.72 -2.52 -9.89
N LYS A 628 18.83 -1.87 -9.51
CA LYS A 628 19.40 -2.00 -8.17
C LYS A 628 18.54 -1.30 -7.12
N LEU A 629 17.93 -0.17 -7.46
CA LEU A 629 17.00 0.57 -6.61
C LEU A 629 15.71 -0.23 -6.38
N VAL A 630 15.16 -0.83 -7.43
CA VAL A 630 14.01 -1.75 -7.33
C VAL A 630 14.34 -2.92 -6.41
N ASN A 631 15.50 -3.58 -6.61
CA ASN A 631 15.95 -4.66 -5.73
C ASN A 631 16.11 -4.19 -4.27
N TYR A 632 16.61 -2.98 -4.05
CA TYR A 632 16.73 -2.38 -2.72
C TYR A 632 15.36 -2.15 -2.06
N TYR A 633 14.37 -1.64 -2.81
CA TYR A 633 13.01 -1.43 -2.32
C TYR A 633 12.22 -2.71 -2.06
N ILE A 634 12.41 -3.73 -2.90
CA ILE A 634 11.86 -5.07 -2.63
C ILE A 634 12.46 -5.63 -1.33
N ARG A 635 13.79 -5.57 -1.17
CA ARG A 635 14.48 -6.06 0.04
C ARG A 635 14.07 -5.33 1.32
N THR A 636 13.77 -4.04 1.23
CA THR A 636 13.35 -3.21 2.37
C THR A 636 11.84 -3.22 2.60
N GLY A 637 11.06 -3.93 1.77
CA GLY A 637 9.61 -4.04 1.89
C GLY A 637 8.85 -2.79 1.46
N LYS A 638 9.49 -1.88 0.72
CA LYS A 638 8.85 -0.67 0.15
C LYS A 638 8.07 -0.96 -1.13
N ILE A 639 8.39 -2.04 -1.82
CA ILE A 639 7.65 -2.57 -2.99
C ILE A 639 7.43 -4.06 -2.74
N GLN A 640 6.22 -4.55 -3.01
CA GLN A 640 5.84 -5.97 -2.84
C GLN A 640 6.08 -6.77 -4.12
#